data_AF-A0A4Y2E6U7-F1
#
_entry.id   AF-A0A4Y2E6U7-F1
#
_cell.length_a   1.000
_cell.length_b   1.000
_cell.length_c   1.000
_cell.angle_alpha   90.00
_cell.angle_beta   90.00
_cell.angle_gamma   90.00
#
_symmetry.space_group_name_H-M   'P 1'
#
loop_
_entity.id
_entity.type
_entity.pdbx_description
1 polymer ?
#
loop_
_entity_poly.entity_id
_entity_poly.type
_entity_poly.pdbx_seq_one_letter_code
_entity_poly.pdbx_strand_id
1 'polypeptide(L)'
;MAEARIAVAEPRVNTIEEITTPETWREVFKTFRSTTTKRYYKVRNLIYNGVWPASLSNVRLTVLTCIFLMLVEPSITSSVNNWLWGIANVLYIPKSFPRGLQAVIVSSIIGIISFIVLMILRQSFLRLLLSYRGWMYENPKSHSFITMLWCGGVKLLSGYKPSLYSCQRSLPRLPVPAVKDTLNRLYEALKPHCTEEELKEIRQLGKEFENTLAHKLQNVLIIKSWFCQNYVSDWWEKYAYLMSRGPLPNNSNYYICDECYWMPTDKPVSRAACLVYSLLLFKRLIDREELEPLVIRNTVPICMAQYERLYSSARIPGENTDRILHCEESKHIVIHAKGLYYKLDICDAKNQLLAPTTLEEQLNWIVKDATMHAETQSESEKSVAALTTLKRNHWASIRQKYMGTGVNKETRRLIERSIFVLTLADYEPKNLTEKGKFLLHGDGRSIWFDKSFHLIIFGNGAAGLNCEHTVADAPAMAHMWEYILSREVIEKLFDDNGYCMPFSRVFKQAKIKPPQRLIWELSSDLGHVIEEALAQAKVSNDDLDLAVYDHQKFGKGAMKKCKVSPDAFVQLAIQLAYYKDAQKFVQTYEASMTRLYQGGRTETVRSCTTEAKDFVLNMVQSDVDKTTKMALLQRAAEKHQNLYRDAMNGKGIDRHLFALYVACKGLGYCWMQALANDSSLCRFSIADWRCRFARLYLTLFLCETSFSYSVCVLVCVSACVVHLIHLIHVFNKEMFMNWTCIQFPRLHVVAERGLRTQLVSSCL
;
A
#
# COMPACT_ATOMS: atom_id res chain seq x y z
N MET A 1 -42.89 0.86 -28.15
CA MET A 1 -42.99 1.47 -26.81
C MET A 1 -43.79 0.57 -25.84
N ALA A 2 -43.32 -0.64 -25.54
CA ALA A 2 -43.99 -1.54 -24.58
C ALA A 2 -43.08 -2.47 -23.75
N GLU A 3 -41.74 -2.43 -23.88
CA GLU A 3 -40.84 -3.36 -23.15
C GLU A 3 -39.74 -2.68 -22.30
N ALA A 4 -39.85 -1.37 -22.04
CA ALA A 4 -38.84 -0.61 -21.28
C ALA A 4 -39.19 -0.35 -19.80
N ARG A 5 -40.17 -1.05 -19.22
CA ARG A 5 -40.65 -0.79 -17.84
C ARG A 5 -40.24 -1.80 -16.77
N ILE A 6 -39.45 -2.84 -17.07
CA ILE A 6 -39.14 -3.90 -16.10
C ILE A 6 -37.82 -3.68 -15.33
N ALA A 7 -36.99 -2.70 -15.70
CA ALA A 7 -35.63 -2.53 -15.12
C ALA A 7 -35.47 -1.41 -14.07
N VAL A 8 -36.55 -0.73 -13.65
CA VAL A 8 -36.52 0.19 -12.50
C VAL A 8 -37.56 -0.30 -11.51
N ALA A 9 -37.19 -1.27 -10.68
CA ALA A 9 -37.96 -1.52 -9.48
C ALA A 9 -37.97 -0.21 -8.67
N GLU A 10 -39.15 0.40 -8.52
CA GLU A 10 -39.38 1.39 -7.48
C GLU A 10 -38.76 0.84 -6.17
N PRO A 11 -38.05 1.65 -5.37
CA PRO A 11 -37.60 1.19 -4.07
C PRO A 11 -38.85 0.66 -3.34
N ARG A 12 -38.92 -0.65 -3.12
CA ARG A 12 -40.00 -1.27 -2.34
C ARG A 12 -39.95 -0.65 -0.94
N VAL A 13 -40.77 0.38 -0.73
CA VAL A 13 -41.13 0.85 0.59
C VAL A 13 -42.23 -0.10 1.02
N ASN A 14 -41.87 -1.08 1.86
CA ASN A 14 -42.85 -2.02 2.42
C ASN A 14 -44.03 -1.21 2.98
N THR A 15 -45.26 -1.60 2.65
CA THR A 15 -46.46 -0.98 3.24
C THR A 15 -46.48 -1.25 4.74
N ILE A 16 -47.18 -0.42 5.52
CA ILE A 16 -47.29 -0.59 7.00
C ILE A 16 -47.81 -2.01 7.36
N GLU A 17 -48.62 -2.61 6.49
CA GLU A 17 -49.13 -3.99 6.63
C GLU A 17 -48.08 -5.09 6.33
N GLU A 18 -47.11 -4.86 5.44
CA GLU A 18 -46.00 -5.80 5.20
C GLU A 18 -44.93 -5.73 6.31
N ILE A 19 -44.82 -4.58 6.99
CA ILE A 19 -43.90 -4.35 8.12
C ILE A 19 -44.34 -5.11 9.38
N THR A 20 -45.64 -5.32 9.57
CA THR A 20 -46.20 -5.93 10.79
C THR A 20 -46.13 -7.46 10.82
N THR A 21 -45.67 -8.13 9.75
CA THR A 21 -45.54 -9.60 9.77
C THR A 21 -44.39 -10.08 10.67
N PRO A 22 -44.52 -11.23 11.36
CA PRO A 22 -43.48 -11.76 12.25
C PRO A 22 -42.13 -12.03 11.54
N GLU A 23 -42.16 -12.32 10.25
CA GLU A 23 -40.97 -12.59 9.44
C GLU A 23 -40.19 -11.32 9.11
N THR A 24 -40.90 -10.23 8.77
CA THR A 24 -40.29 -8.92 8.57
C THR A 24 -39.64 -8.42 9.86
N TRP A 25 -40.28 -8.58 11.01
CA TRP A 25 -39.69 -8.25 12.31
C TRP A 25 -38.45 -9.08 12.64
N ARG A 26 -38.41 -10.37 12.27
CA ARG A 26 -37.20 -11.20 12.40
C ARG A 26 -36.06 -10.68 11.53
N GLU A 27 -36.33 -10.27 10.29
CA GLU A 27 -35.31 -9.72 9.39
C GLU A 27 -34.82 -8.33 9.82
N VAL A 28 -35.73 -7.46 10.29
CA VAL A 28 -35.38 -6.18 10.91
C VAL A 28 -34.52 -6.41 12.15
N PHE A 29 -34.90 -7.34 13.03
CA PHE A 29 -34.11 -7.67 14.22
C PHE A 29 -32.75 -8.27 13.88
N LYS A 30 -32.65 -9.15 12.88
CA LYS A 30 -31.37 -9.68 12.39
C LYS A 30 -30.48 -8.59 11.81
N THR A 31 -31.06 -7.67 11.02
CA THR A 31 -30.34 -6.54 10.42
C THR A 31 -29.87 -5.57 11.48
N PHE A 32 -30.74 -5.24 12.43
CA PHE A 32 -30.40 -4.43 13.61
C PHE A 32 -29.30 -5.10 14.42
N ARG A 33 -29.43 -6.40 14.76
CA ARG A 33 -28.41 -7.17 15.47
C ARG A 33 -27.08 -7.14 14.72
N SER A 34 -27.05 -7.44 13.42
CA SER A 34 -25.82 -7.43 12.62
C SER A 34 -25.16 -6.05 12.61
N THR A 35 -25.96 -4.99 12.42
CA THR A 35 -25.48 -3.60 12.40
C THR A 35 -24.94 -3.18 13.77
N THR A 36 -25.68 -3.46 14.84
CA THR A 36 -25.28 -3.17 16.22
C THR A 36 -24.05 -3.97 16.63
N THR A 37 -23.96 -5.25 16.25
CA THR A 37 -22.78 -6.08 16.48
C THR A 37 -21.56 -5.54 15.76
N LYS A 38 -21.68 -5.11 14.49
CA LYS A 38 -20.58 -4.47 13.75
C LYS A 38 -20.14 -3.15 14.40
N ARG A 39 -21.10 -2.28 14.75
CA ARG A 39 -20.82 -1.02 15.45
C ARG A 39 -20.14 -1.26 16.80
N TYR A 40 -20.62 -2.25 17.57
CA TYR A 40 -20.00 -2.67 18.81
C TYR A 40 -18.55 -3.08 18.59
N TYR A 41 -18.26 -3.97 17.62
CA TYR A 41 -16.89 -4.39 17.34
C TYR A 41 -16.00 -3.25 16.85
N LYS A 42 -16.51 -2.31 16.04
CA LYS A 42 -15.76 -1.12 15.61
C LYS A 42 -15.40 -0.22 16.78
N VAL A 43 -16.36 0.11 17.65
CA VAL A 43 -16.13 0.91 18.85
C VAL A 43 -15.19 0.20 19.81
N ARG A 44 -15.41 -1.11 20.02
CA ARG A 44 -14.57 -1.96 20.86
C ARG A 44 -13.13 -1.97 20.36
N ASN A 45 -12.90 -2.21 19.06
CA ASN A 45 -11.57 -2.23 18.47
C ASN A 45 -10.91 -0.85 18.54
N LEU A 46 -11.64 0.25 18.30
CA LEU A 46 -11.13 1.60 18.48
C LEU A 46 -10.64 1.85 19.91
N ILE A 47 -11.38 1.37 20.93
CA ILE A 47 -10.98 1.44 22.33
C ILE A 47 -9.73 0.58 22.56
N TYR A 48 -9.73 -0.69 22.13
CA TYR A 48 -8.57 -1.60 22.30
C TYR A 48 -7.30 -1.03 21.66
N ASN A 49 -7.39 -0.56 20.42
CA ASN A 49 -6.28 0.10 19.72
C ASN A 49 -5.82 1.36 20.44
N GLY A 50 -6.77 2.08 21.05
CA GLY A 50 -6.49 3.31 21.77
C GLY A 50 -5.75 3.07 23.08
N VAL A 51 -6.03 1.96 23.76
CA VAL A 51 -5.48 1.64 25.08
C VAL A 51 -4.19 0.83 25.04
N TRP A 52 -3.90 0.12 23.94
CA TRP A 52 -2.66 -0.65 23.81
C TRP A 52 -1.43 0.26 24.01
N PRO A 53 -0.38 -0.17 24.75
CA PRO A 53 -0.16 -1.52 25.31
C PRO A 53 -0.66 -1.69 26.76
N ALA A 54 -1.50 -0.78 27.27
CA ALA A 54 -2.20 -0.99 28.54
C ALA A 54 -3.42 -1.91 28.35
N SER A 55 -3.85 -2.57 29.43
CA SER A 55 -5.02 -3.45 29.44
C SER A 55 -6.08 -2.90 30.37
N LEU A 56 -7.36 -3.01 30.00
CA LEU A 56 -8.48 -2.68 30.88
C LEU A 56 -8.48 -3.50 32.18
N SER A 57 -7.79 -4.63 32.21
CA SER A 57 -7.54 -5.37 33.46
C SER A 57 -6.77 -4.56 34.50
N ASN A 58 -5.92 -3.63 34.07
CA ASN A 58 -5.19 -2.74 34.98
C ASN A 58 -6.17 -1.82 35.74
N VAL A 59 -7.21 -1.32 35.06
CA VAL A 59 -8.27 -0.52 35.72
C VAL A 59 -8.93 -1.33 36.81
N ARG A 60 -9.34 -2.57 36.49
CA ARG A 60 -10.02 -3.45 37.45
C ARG A 60 -9.12 -3.72 38.66
N LEU A 61 -7.84 -4.02 38.43
CA LEU A 61 -6.89 -4.27 39.50
C LEU A 61 -6.74 -3.04 40.40
N THR A 62 -6.50 -1.86 39.82
CA THR A 62 -6.37 -0.62 40.59
C THR A 62 -7.64 -0.28 41.38
N VAL A 63 -8.82 -0.41 40.76
CA VAL A 63 -10.10 -0.15 41.43
C VAL A 63 -10.29 -1.10 42.61
N LEU A 64 -10.08 -2.41 42.42
CA LEU A 64 -10.23 -3.41 43.48
C LEU A 64 -9.23 -3.19 44.63
N THR A 65 -7.98 -2.86 44.31
CA THR A 65 -6.97 -2.54 45.32
C THR A 65 -7.35 -1.28 46.10
N CYS A 66 -7.80 -0.21 45.44
CA CYS A 66 -8.25 1.01 46.12
C CYS A 66 -9.47 0.76 47.01
N ILE A 67 -10.47 0.00 46.53
CA ILE A 67 -11.65 -0.38 47.34
C ILE A 67 -11.21 -1.17 48.57
N PHE A 68 -10.32 -2.16 48.39
CA PHE A 68 -9.79 -2.95 49.50
C PHE A 68 -9.09 -2.07 50.54
N LEU A 69 -8.20 -1.17 50.10
CA LEU A 69 -7.48 -0.26 51.00
C LEU A 69 -8.43 0.68 51.76
N MET A 70 -9.48 1.18 51.12
CA MET A 70 -10.44 2.10 51.73
C MET A 70 -11.41 1.42 52.70
N LEU A 71 -11.73 0.14 52.50
CA LEU A 71 -12.70 -0.59 53.32
C LEU A 71 -12.08 -1.43 54.43
N VAL A 72 -10.90 -2.02 54.19
CA VAL A 72 -10.21 -2.89 55.17
C VAL A 72 -9.25 -2.11 56.05
N GLU A 73 -8.74 -0.98 55.57
CA GLU A 73 -7.85 -0.06 56.29
C GLU A 73 -6.67 -0.74 57.01
N PRO A 74 -5.81 -1.52 56.30
CA PRO A 74 -4.65 -2.14 56.92
C PRO A 74 -3.73 -1.08 57.56
N SER A 75 -3.26 -1.33 58.78
CA SER A 75 -2.44 -0.39 59.57
C SER A 75 -1.19 0.09 58.83
N ILE A 76 -0.58 -0.78 58.02
CA ILE A 76 0.61 -0.50 57.20
C ILE A 76 0.35 0.49 56.04
N THR A 77 -0.91 0.70 55.65
CA THR A 77 -1.32 1.58 54.52
C THR A 77 -2.09 2.82 54.96
N SER A 78 -2.07 3.16 56.26
CA SER A 78 -2.84 4.25 56.85
C SER A 78 -2.67 5.61 56.13
N SER A 79 -1.45 5.97 55.74
CA SER A 79 -1.18 7.21 54.99
C SER A 79 -1.84 7.24 53.61
N VAL A 80 -1.82 6.11 52.89
CA VAL A 80 -2.44 5.99 51.56
C VAL A 80 -3.97 6.06 51.68
N ASN A 81 -4.52 5.40 52.70
CA ASN A 81 -5.95 5.41 52.95
C ASN A 81 -6.48 6.82 53.28
N ASN A 82 -5.76 7.56 54.13
CA ASN A 82 -6.10 8.96 54.44
C ASN A 82 -6.08 9.84 53.19
N TRP A 83 -5.12 9.62 52.29
CA TRP A 83 -5.07 10.32 51.00
C TRP A 83 -6.26 9.95 50.09
N LEU A 84 -6.62 8.67 49.99
CA LEU A 84 -7.78 8.21 49.22
C LEU A 84 -9.09 8.84 49.71
N TRP A 85 -9.32 8.86 51.02
CA TRP A 85 -10.48 9.55 51.61
C TRP A 85 -10.40 11.08 51.46
N GLY A 86 -9.20 11.66 51.47
CA GLY A 86 -8.98 13.07 51.16
C GLY A 86 -9.48 13.45 49.77
N ILE A 87 -9.29 12.58 48.77
CA ILE A 87 -9.81 12.78 47.41
C ILE A 87 -11.34 12.83 47.37
N ALA A 88 -12.03 12.03 48.20
CA ALA A 88 -13.48 12.06 48.29
C ALA A 88 -14.00 13.47 48.65
N ASN A 89 -13.30 14.17 49.54
CA ASN A 89 -13.61 15.54 49.93
C ASN A 89 -13.33 16.54 48.81
N VAL A 90 -12.22 16.38 48.08
CA VAL A 90 -11.87 17.22 46.92
C VAL A 90 -12.89 17.06 45.78
N LEU A 91 -13.44 15.86 45.60
CA LEU A 91 -14.47 15.56 44.60
C LEU A 91 -15.89 15.97 45.03
N TYR A 92 -16.04 16.63 46.19
CA TYR A 92 -17.33 17.05 46.76
C TYR A 92 -18.37 15.91 46.85
N ILE A 93 -17.92 14.69 47.14
CA ILE A 93 -18.83 13.55 47.27
C ILE A 93 -19.69 13.74 48.53
N PRO A 94 -21.03 13.69 48.45
CA PRO A 94 -21.90 13.89 49.61
C PRO A 94 -21.61 12.89 50.71
N LYS A 95 -21.38 13.38 51.94
CA LYS A 95 -21.18 12.54 53.13
C LYS A 95 -22.39 11.65 53.45
N SER A 96 -23.56 11.96 52.89
CA SER A 96 -24.79 11.16 53.01
C SER A 96 -24.72 9.82 52.25
N PHE A 97 -23.77 9.64 51.33
CA PHE A 97 -23.63 8.37 50.62
C PHE A 97 -23.03 7.28 51.53
N PRO A 98 -23.46 6.01 51.39
CA PRO A 98 -22.85 4.90 52.11
C PRO A 98 -21.34 4.83 51.86
N ARG A 99 -20.56 4.47 52.90
CA ARG A 99 -19.08 4.39 52.83
C ARG A 99 -18.60 3.52 51.66
N GLY A 100 -19.28 2.41 51.39
CA GLY A 100 -19.00 1.54 50.24
C GLY A 100 -19.21 2.23 48.89
N LEU A 101 -20.27 3.03 48.75
CA LEU A 101 -20.54 3.77 47.51
C LEU A 101 -19.50 4.87 47.28
N GLN A 102 -19.12 5.60 48.33
CA GLN A 102 -18.06 6.60 48.26
C GLN A 102 -16.73 5.95 47.83
N ALA A 103 -16.36 4.81 48.44
CA ALA A 103 -15.15 4.08 48.08
C ALA A 103 -15.15 3.62 46.61
N VAL A 104 -16.29 3.15 46.08
CA VAL A 104 -16.42 2.76 44.67
C VAL A 104 -16.26 3.95 43.73
N ILE A 105 -16.89 5.10 44.02
CA ILE A 105 -16.80 6.31 43.19
C ILE A 105 -15.35 6.82 43.13
N VAL A 106 -14.72 7.01 44.29
CA VAL A 106 -13.33 7.48 44.40
C VAL A 106 -12.38 6.52 43.69
N SER A 107 -12.50 5.21 43.99
CA SER A 107 -11.65 4.19 43.39
C SER A 107 -11.82 4.10 41.87
N SER A 108 -13.04 4.29 41.35
CA SER A 108 -13.30 4.29 39.91
C SER A 108 -12.66 5.49 39.20
N ILE A 109 -12.77 6.69 39.79
CA ILE A 109 -12.15 7.90 39.24
C ILE A 109 -10.62 7.76 39.24
N ILE A 110 -10.04 7.34 40.36
CA ILE A 110 -8.59 7.10 40.47
C ILE A 110 -8.15 6.00 39.50
N GLY A 111 -8.91 4.92 39.39
CA GLY A 111 -8.65 3.82 38.46
C GLY A 111 -8.61 4.26 37.01
N ILE A 112 -9.54 5.13 36.58
CA ILE A 112 -9.58 5.68 35.23
C ILE A 112 -8.41 6.66 35.00
N ILE A 113 -8.16 7.59 35.91
CA ILE A 113 -7.09 8.59 35.77
C ILE A 113 -5.73 7.89 35.74
N SER A 114 -5.46 6.99 36.69
CA SER A 114 -4.22 6.23 36.75
C SER A 114 -4.02 5.36 35.50
N PHE A 115 -5.10 4.78 34.95
CA PHE A 115 -5.05 4.04 33.70
C PHE A 115 -4.71 4.92 32.50
N ILE A 116 -5.32 6.10 32.37
CA ILE A 116 -5.01 7.04 31.29
C ILE A 116 -3.54 7.47 31.39
N VAL A 117 -3.05 7.79 32.59
CA VAL A 117 -1.65 8.14 32.82
C VAL A 117 -0.73 6.97 32.46
N LEU A 118 -1.02 5.75 32.94
CA LEU A 118 -0.25 4.55 32.63
C LEU A 118 -0.21 4.27 31.12
N MET A 119 -1.34 4.41 30.44
CA MET A 119 -1.47 4.25 28.99
C MET A 119 -0.58 5.26 28.25
N ILE A 120 -0.67 6.55 28.59
CA ILE A 120 0.14 7.61 27.98
C ILE A 120 1.63 7.37 28.24
N LEU A 121 2.01 7.02 29.47
CA LEU A 121 3.39 6.72 29.83
C LEU A 121 3.91 5.53 29.03
N ARG A 122 3.20 4.40 29.01
CA ARG A 122 3.60 3.21 28.25
C ARG A 122 3.72 3.49 26.76
N GLN A 123 2.76 4.19 26.17
CA GLN A 123 2.82 4.57 24.75
C GLN A 123 4.02 5.49 24.47
N SER A 124 4.31 6.43 25.36
CA SER A 124 5.44 7.36 25.22
C SER A 124 6.79 6.65 25.38
N PHE A 125 6.94 5.79 26.38
CA PHE A 125 8.15 4.98 26.57
C PHE A 125 8.37 4.02 25.40
N LEU A 126 7.31 3.34 24.93
CA LEU A 126 7.42 2.46 23.78
C LEU A 126 7.80 3.25 22.52
N ARG A 127 7.23 4.45 22.33
CA ARG A 127 7.64 5.35 21.23
C ARG A 127 9.11 5.75 21.33
N LEU A 128 9.58 6.09 22.53
CA LEU A 128 10.99 6.42 22.77
C LEU A 128 11.90 5.23 22.46
N LEU A 129 11.57 4.04 22.95
CA LEU A 129 12.30 2.82 22.64
C LEU A 129 12.30 2.54 21.13
N LEU A 130 11.14 2.59 20.47
CA LEU A 130 11.04 2.37 19.03
C LEU A 130 11.75 3.45 18.19
N SER A 131 12.09 4.59 18.79
CA SER A 131 12.92 5.63 18.15
C SER A 131 14.41 5.27 18.16
N TYR A 132 14.86 4.32 18.97
CA TYR A 132 16.23 3.80 18.91
C TYR A 132 16.44 2.94 17.66
N ARG A 133 17.44 3.31 16.85
CA ARG A 133 17.74 2.67 15.56
C ARG A 133 19.15 2.08 15.47
N GLY A 134 19.92 2.09 16.56
CA GLY A 134 21.30 1.56 16.58
C GLY A 134 21.38 0.10 16.14
N TRP A 135 20.38 -0.70 16.50
CA TRP A 135 20.25 -2.11 16.11
C TRP A 135 20.28 -2.39 14.60
N MET A 136 19.97 -1.40 13.75
CA MET A 136 20.04 -1.54 12.28
C MET A 136 21.48 -1.47 11.76
N TYR A 137 22.36 -0.78 12.47
CA TYR A 137 23.76 -0.59 12.07
C TYR A 137 24.66 -1.70 12.59
N GLU A 138 24.21 -2.42 13.63
CA GLU A 138 24.91 -3.57 14.19
C GLU A 138 24.90 -4.80 13.27
N ASN A 139 25.93 -5.63 13.43
CA ASN A 139 26.01 -6.92 12.74
C ASN A 139 24.88 -7.84 13.23
N PRO A 140 24.09 -8.48 12.34
CA PRO A 140 23.01 -9.37 12.74
C PRO A 140 23.43 -10.58 13.60
N LYS A 141 24.72 -10.93 13.64
CA LYS A 141 25.26 -12.05 14.42
C LYS A 141 25.83 -11.64 15.78
N SER A 142 26.04 -10.35 16.02
CA SER A 142 26.62 -9.84 17.27
C SER A 142 25.87 -8.58 17.70
N HIS A 143 25.16 -8.67 18.82
CA HIS A 143 24.36 -7.56 19.34
C HIS A 143 25.05 -6.93 20.53
N SER A 144 25.04 -5.59 20.58
CA SER A 144 25.54 -4.87 21.74
C SER A 144 24.66 -5.14 22.97
N PHE A 145 25.22 -5.00 24.17
CA PHE A 145 24.44 -5.05 25.41
C PHE A 145 23.29 -4.04 25.41
N ILE A 146 23.51 -2.85 24.84
CA ILE A 146 22.49 -1.80 24.69
C ILE A 146 21.33 -2.29 23.82
N THR A 147 21.60 -2.91 22.67
CA THR A 147 20.57 -3.46 21.79
C THR A 147 19.81 -4.62 22.44
N MET A 148 20.48 -5.47 23.22
CA MET A 148 19.80 -6.53 23.98
C MET A 148 18.89 -5.96 25.07
N LEU A 149 19.37 -4.98 25.84
CA LEU A 149 18.58 -4.29 26.87
C LEU A 149 17.36 -3.58 26.26
N TRP A 150 17.56 -2.88 25.14
CA TRP A 150 16.49 -2.25 24.37
C TRP A 150 15.45 -3.27 23.90
N CYS A 151 15.88 -4.40 23.33
CA CYS A 151 14.99 -5.46 22.87
C CYS A 151 14.15 -6.03 24.03
N GLY A 152 14.78 -6.23 25.20
CA GLY A 152 14.09 -6.61 26.44
C GLY A 152 13.04 -5.58 26.84
N GLY A 153 13.39 -4.28 26.81
CA GLY A 153 12.47 -3.18 27.11
C GLY A 153 11.27 -3.11 26.16
N VAL A 154 11.49 -3.25 24.85
CA VAL A 154 10.41 -3.25 23.85
C VAL A 154 9.46 -4.42 24.09
N LYS A 155 9.99 -5.62 24.32
CA LYS A 155 9.16 -6.81 24.58
C LYS A 155 8.36 -6.69 25.87
N LEU A 156 8.98 -6.17 26.94
CA LEU A 156 8.32 -5.95 28.23
C LEU A 156 7.17 -4.94 28.12
N LEU A 157 7.38 -3.84 27.39
CA LEU A 157 6.39 -2.77 27.25
C LEU A 157 5.32 -3.04 26.19
N SER A 158 5.59 -3.87 25.18
CA SER A 158 4.61 -4.23 24.15
C SER A 158 3.45 -5.07 24.69
N GLY A 159 3.64 -5.78 25.81
CA GLY A 159 2.57 -6.44 26.54
C GLY A 159 1.89 -7.58 25.77
N TYR A 160 0.56 -7.54 25.71
CA TYR A 160 -0.25 -8.59 25.06
C TYR A 160 -0.31 -8.42 23.54
N LYS A 161 -0.74 -9.49 22.85
CA LYS A 161 -0.81 -9.56 21.38
C LYS A 161 -1.63 -8.39 20.81
N PRO A 162 -1.02 -7.49 20.00
CA PRO A 162 -1.73 -6.36 19.41
C PRO A 162 -2.68 -6.81 18.28
N SER A 163 -3.81 -6.12 18.12
CA SER A 163 -4.61 -6.15 16.89
C SER A 163 -3.95 -5.31 15.78
N LEU A 164 -4.45 -5.43 14.55
CA LEU A 164 -3.87 -4.84 13.33
C LEU A 164 -3.38 -3.38 13.50
N TYR A 165 -4.18 -2.52 14.14
CA TYR A 165 -3.89 -1.09 14.28
C TYR A 165 -3.44 -0.67 15.69
N SER A 166 -3.34 -1.60 16.65
CA SER A 166 -2.96 -1.29 18.04
C SER A 166 -1.62 -0.58 18.15
N CYS A 167 -0.62 -0.98 17.34
CA CYS A 167 0.72 -0.39 17.42
C CYS A 167 0.80 1.04 16.86
N GLN A 168 -0.18 1.53 16.09
CA GLN A 168 -0.06 2.80 15.35
C GLN A 168 0.23 3.99 16.26
N ARG A 169 -0.36 4.04 17.46
CA ARG A 169 -0.15 5.14 18.43
C ARG A 169 1.21 5.13 19.10
N SER A 170 1.85 3.97 19.19
CA SER A 170 3.18 3.83 19.81
C SER A 170 4.33 3.95 18.81
N LEU A 171 4.04 3.95 17.50
CA LEU A 171 5.08 4.20 16.50
C LEU A 171 5.63 5.64 16.64
N PRO A 172 6.93 5.84 16.37
CA PRO A 172 7.51 7.17 16.31
C PRO A 172 7.00 7.96 15.11
N ARG A 173 7.00 9.29 15.22
CA ARG A 173 6.78 10.18 14.07
C ARG A 173 8.03 10.22 13.21
N LEU A 174 7.87 10.39 11.90
CA LEU A 174 9.00 10.58 11.00
C LEU A 174 9.76 11.87 11.37
N PRO A 175 11.07 11.82 11.66
CA PRO A 175 11.83 13.01 12.03
C PRO A 175 11.97 13.96 10.83
N VAL A 176 11.98 15.26 11.10
CA VAL A 176 12.37 16.28 10.11
C VAL A 176 13.90 16.39 10.16
N PRO A 177 14.64 16.01 9.09
CA PRO A 177 16.10 16.09 9.09
C PRO A 177 16.60 17.53 9.21
N ALA A 178 17.84 17.73 9.65
CA ALA A 178 18.47 19.04 9.53
C ALA A 178 18.74 19.38 8.06
N VAL A 179 18.55 20.65 7.68
CA VAL A 179 18.81 21.11 6.31
C VAL A 179 20.28 20.87 5.92
N LYS A 180 21.21 21.22 6.81
CA LYS A 180 22.65 21.00 6.61
C LYS A 180 23.01 19.54 6.30
N ASP A 181 22.46 18.59 7.06
CA ASP A 181 22.68 17.16 6.83
C ASP A 181 22.12 16.71 5.47
N THR A 182 20.95 17.25 5.11
CA THR A 182 20.29 16.98 3.84
C THR A 182 21.13 17.48 2.67
N LEU A 183 21.66 18.70 2.75
CA LEU A 183 22.54 19.30 1.74
C LEU A 183 23.86 18.54 1.63
N ASN A 184 24.49 18.17 2.75
CA ASN A 184 25.72 17.40 2.74
C ASN A 184 25.54 16.04 2.02
N ARG A 185 24.44 15.33 2.33
CA ARG A 185 24.10 14.07 1.65
C ARG A 185 23.76 14.29 0.18
N LEU A 186 23.10 15.40 -0.16
CA LEU A 186 22.84 15.78 -1.55
C LEU A 186 24.14 15.95 -2.32
N TYR A 187 25.12 16.70 -1.79
CA TYR A 187 26.40 16.90 -2.46
C TYR A 187 27.14 15.58 -2.70
N GLU A 188 27.16 14.68 -1.69
CA GLU A 188 27.74 13.34 -1.85
C GLU A 188 27.02 12.52 -2.93
N ALA A 189 25.70 12.63 -3.02
CA ALA A 189 24.92 11.92 -4.04
C ALA A 189 25.10 12.49 -5.46
N LEU A 190 25.54 13.75 -5.60
CA LEU A 190 25.75 14.41 -6.89
C LEU A 190 27.16 14.25 -7.45
N LYS A 191 28.17 13.97 -6.61
CA LYS A 191 29.55 13.69 -7.03
C LYS A 191 29.71 12.77 -8.24
N PRO A 192 29.00 11.63 -8.37
CA PRO A 192 29.19 10.75 -9.53
C PRO A 192 28.67 11.36 -10.86
N HIS A 193 27.83 12.40 -10.79
CA HIS A 193 27.09 12.97 -11.92
C HIS A 193 27.57 14.36 -12.36
N CYS A 194 28.23 15.12 -11.49
CA CYS A 194 28.63 16.50 -11.72
C CYS A 194 30.15 16.62 -11.91
N THR A 195 30.60 17.67 -12.61
CA THR A 195 32.00 18.09 -12.54
C THR A 195 32.31 18.78 -11.20
N GLU A 196 33.59 18.97 -10.88
CA GLU A 196 33.98 19.66 -9.65
C GLU A 196 33.52 21.13 -9.65
N GLU A 197 33.50 21.79 -10.82
CA GLU A 197 33.01 23.16 -10.99
C GLU A 197 31.50 23.24 -10.71
N GLU A 198 30.71 22.35 -11.32
CA GLU A 198 29.26 22.27 -11.09
C GLU A 198 28.95 21.98 -9.61
N LEU A 199 29.70 21.07 -8.98
CA LEU A 199 29.51 20.74 -7.58
C LEU A 199 29.88 21.92 -6.66
N LYS A 200 30.91 22.71 -7.02
CA LYS A 200 31.29 23.93 -6.30
C LYS A 200 30.19 24.98 -6.37
N GLU A 201 29.61 25.20 -7.55
CA GLU A 201 28.44 26.08 -7.74
C GLU A 201 27.25 25.62 -6.89
N ILE A 202 26.91 24.32 -6.94
CA ILE A 202 25.80 23.76 -6.16
C ILE A 202 26.02 23.92 -4.66
N ARG A 203 27.26 23.74 -4.16
CA ARG A 203 27.60 23.97 -2.75
C ARG A 203 27.46 25.43 -2.34
N GLN A 204 27.82 26.36 -3.22
CA GLN A 204 27.67 27.79 -2.95
C GLN A 204 26.19 28.15 -2.79
N LEU A 205 25.36 27.68 -3.72
CA LEU A 205 23.91 27.93 -3.70
C LEU A 205 23.22 27.26 -2.52
N GLY A 206 23.62 26.06 -2.14
CA GLY A 206 23.09 25.41 -0.95
C GLY A 206 23.47 26.14 0.35
N LYS A 207 24.66 26.74 0.42
CA LYS A 207 25.03 27.63 1.56
C LYS A 207 24.17 28.90 1.60
N GLU A 208 23.91 29.51 0.44
CA GLU A 208 23.02 30.68 0.36
C GLU A 208 21.59 30.31 0.79
N PHE A 209 21.08 29.16 0.35
CA PHE A 209 19.79 28.64 0.80
C PHE A 209 19.76 28.41 2.32
N GLU A 210 20.79 27.79 2.88
CA GLU A 210 20.93 27.53 4.32
C GLU A 210 20.89 28.84 5.12
N ASN A 211 21.62 29.87 4.67
CA ASN A 211 21.73 31.16 5.35
C ASN A 211 20.49 32.07 5.19
N THR A 212 19.58 31.77 4.26
CA THR A 212 18.45 32.63 3.93
C THR A 212 17.11 31.99 4.28
N LEU A 213 16.55 31.20 3.35
CA LEU A 213 15.17 30.73 3.39
C LEU A 213 15.02 29.43 4.17
N ALA A 214 16.08 28.61 4.26
CA ALA A 214 16.04 27.28 4.87
C ALA A 214 15.46 27.28 6.28
N HIS A 215 15.88 28.19 7.15
CA HIS A 215 15.38 28.27 8.53
C HIS A 215 13.87 28.50 8.61
N LYS A 216 13.32 29.36 7.75
CA LYS A 216 11.87 29.64 7.72
C LYS A 216 11.09 28.39 7.27
N LEU A 217 11.54 27.73 6.21
CA LEU A 217 10.89 26.52 5.70
C LEU A 217 11.01 25.35 6.68
N GLN A 218 12.19 25.17 7.28
CA GLN A 218 12.44 24.16 8.30
C GLN A 218 11.51 24.32 9.49
N ASN A 219 11.32 25.55 9.97
CA ASN A 219 10.40 25.84 11.08
C ASN A 219 8.96 25.45 10.73
N VAL A 220 8.50 25.70 9.49
CA VAL A 220 7.17 25.24 9.04
C VAL A 220 7.07 23.72 9.09
N LEU A 221 8.09 22.98 8.64
CA LEU A 221 8.08 21.52 8.69
C LEU A 221 8.09 20.98 10.13
N ILE A 222 8.88 21.60 11.02
CA ILE A 222 8.93 21.24 12.44
C ILE A 222 7.56 21.46 13.09
N ILE A 223 6.96 22.63 12.89
CA ILE A 223 5.61 22.93 13.42
C ILE A 223 4.59 21.95 12.85
N LYS A 224 4.62 21.68 11.53
CA LYS A 224 3.74 20.68 10.90
C LYS A 224 3.90 19.33 11.58
N SER A 225 5.12 18.88 11.85
CA SER A 225 5.41 17.59 12.50
C SER A 225 4.80 17.44 13.90
N TRP A 226 4.47 18.55 14.58
CA TRP A 226 3.80 18.52 15.89
C TRP A 226 2.31 18.21 15.77
N PHE A 227 1.67 18.67 14.70
CA PHE A 227 0.22 18.58 14.51
C PHE A 227 -0.24 17.46 13.57
N CYS A 228 0.68 16.84 12.82
CA CYS A 228 0.35 15.70 11.96
C CYS A 228 1.06 14.41 12.41
N GLN A 229 0.53 13.27 11.95
CA GLN A 229 1.14 11.96 12.22
C GLN A 229 2.49 11.81 11.52
N ASN A 230 2.59 12.38 10.31
CA ASN A 230 3.77 12.37 9.47
C ASN A 230 3.83 13.67 8.65
N TYR A 231 4.97 14.36 8.67
CA TYR A 231 5.09 15.69 8.06
C TYR A 231 5.03 15.68 6.53
N VAL A 232 5.26 14.53 5.88
CA VAL A 232 5.33 14.45 4.40
C VAL A 232 4.20 13.62 3.76
N SER A 233 3.60 12.65 4.45
CA SER A 233 2.73 11.66 3.80
C SER A 233 1.49 12.23 3.11
N ASP A 234 0.83 13.22 3.72
CA ASP A 234 -0.34 13.91 3.15
C ASP A 234 0.03 14.74 1.93
N TRP A 235 1.17 15.43 1.99
CA TRP A 235 1.71 16.18 0.86
C TRP A 235 2.20 15.25 -0.26
N TRP A 236 2.81 14.12 0.08
CA TRP A 236 3.24 13.12 -0.88
C TRP A 236 2.03 12.54 -1.64
N GLU A 237 1.00 12.12 -0.92
CA GLU A 237 -0.25 11.63 -1.53
C GLU A 237 -0.88 12.69 -2.45
N LYS A 238 -0.97 13.94 -2.00
CA LYS A 238 -1.58 15.02 -2.76
C LYS A 238 -0.77 15.41 -3.99
N TYR A 239 0.49 15.81 -3.81
CA TYR A 239 1.27 16.46 -4.87
C TYR A 239 2.00 15.48 -5.78
N ALA A 240 2.38 14.29 -5.31
CA ALA A 240 3.00 13.28 -6.17
C ALA A 240 1.94 12.57 -7.03
N TYR A 241 0.83 12.16 -6.41
CA TYR A 241 -0.18 11.34 -7.09
C TYR A 241 -1.43 12.13 -7.49
N LEU A 242 -2.18 12.67 -6.52
CA LEU A 242 -3.53 13.19 -6.77
C LEU A 242 -3.57 14.45 -7.65
N MET A 243 -2.52 15.25 -7.65
CA MET A 243 -2.39 16.42 -8.53
C MET A 243 -1.74 16.06 -9.87
N SER A 244 -1.19 14.86 -10.03
CA SER A 244 -0.67 14.42 -11.33
C SER A 244 -1.80 14.36 -12.36
N ARG A 245 -1.61 15.00 -13.52
CA ARG A 245 -2.61 15.10 -14.60
C ARG A 245 -2.36 14.11 -15.74
N GLY A 246 -1.22 13.42 -15.74
CA GLY A 246 -0.92 12.35 -16.69
C GLY A 246 -1.88 11.16 -16.56
N PRO A 247 -1.98 10.33 -17.60
CA PRO A 247 -2.83 9.14 -17.55
C PRO A 247 -2.28 8.13 -16.54
N LEU A 248 -3.17 7.39 -15.88
CA LEU A 248 -2.80 6.39 -14.86
C LEU A 248 -2.08 5.15 -15.41
N PRO A 249 -2.56 4.49 -16.48
CA PRO A 249 -1.81 3.39 -17.07
C PRO A 249 -0.44 3.88 -17.51
N ASN A 250 0.56 3.01 -17.40
CA ASN A 250 1.98 3.29 -17.61
C ASN A 250 2.60 4.26 -16.57
N ASN A 251 1.99 5.41 -16.26
CA ASN A 251 2.66 6.44 -15.45
C ASN A 251 2.45 6.33 -13.93
N SER A 252 1.42 5.62 -13.47
CA SER A 252 1.10 5.54 -12.04
C SER A 252 0.69 4.17 -11.56
N ASN A 253 -0.10 3.41 -12.32
CA ASN A 253 -0.50 2.07 -11.87
C ASN A 253 0.68 1.10 -11.95
N TYR A 254 0.73 0.12 -11.04
CA TYR A 254 1.68 -0.98 -11.07
C TYR A 254 0.97 -2.32 -11.16
N TYR A 255 1.74 -3.38 -11.40
CA TYR A 255 1.20 -4.72 -11.41
C TYR A 255 1.94 -5.68 -10.50
N ILE A 256 1.27 -6.78 -10.17
CA ILE A 256 1.82 -7.92 -9.41
C ILE A 256 1.43 -9.20 -10.15
N CYS A 257 2.40 -10.08 -10.42
CA CYS A 257 2.14 -11.39 -11.03
C CYS A 257 1.88 -12.47 -9.96
N ASP A 258 1.22 -13.55 -10.36
CA ASP A 258 1.24 -14.83 -9.66
C ASP A 258 2.58 -15.58 -9.81
N GLU A 259 2.64 -16.81 -9.28
CA GLU A 259 3.82 -17.66 -9.33
C GLU A 259 4.26 -17.97 -10.76
N CYS A 260 5.58 -18.03 -10.98
CA CYS A 260 6.15 -18.22 -12.32
C CYS A 260 6.34 -19.71 -12.71
N TYR A 261 6.37 -20.61 -11.74
CA TYR A 261 6.75 -22.02 -11.95
C TYR A 261 5.67 -23.01 -11.53
N TRP A 262 4.53 -22.53 -11.04
CA TRP A 262 3.47 -23.36 -10.54
C TRP A 262 2.13 -22.74 -10.91
N MET A 263 1.24 -23.56 -11.45
CA MET A 263 -0.15 -23.20 -11.69
C MET A 263 -1.05 -24.24 -11.00
N PRO A 264 -2.01 -23.81 -10.17
CA PRO A 264 -2.87 -24.73 -9.44
C PRO A 264 -3.91 -25.42 -10.31
N THR A 265 -4.40 -24.73 -11.35
CA THR A 265 -5.45 -25.21 -12.25
C THR A 265 -5.35 -24.47 -13.58
N ASP A 266 -5.75 -25.15 -14.65
CA ASP A 266 -5.93 -24.57 -15.99
C ASP A 266 -7.35 -24.00 -16.19
N LYS A 267 -8.23 -24.11 -15.18
CA LYS A 267 -9.61 -23.63 -15.23
C LYS A 267 -9.70 -22.19 -14.72
N PRO A 268 -9.82 -21.18 -15.61
CA PRO A 268 -9.77 -19.77 -15.19
C PRO A 268 -10.93 -19.40 -14.25
N VAL A 269 -12.13 -19.91 -14.49
CA VAL A 269 -13.31 -19.60 -13.66
C VAL A 269 -13.17 -20.18 -12.26
N SER A 270 -12.70 -21.43 -12.16
CA SER A 270 -12.44 -22.10 -10.88
C SER A 270 -11.38 -21.35 -10.08
N ARG A 271 -10.26 -20.97 -10.73
CA ARG A 271 -9.21 -20.18 -10.07
C ARG A 271 -9.72 -18.82 -9.62
N ALA A 272 -10.49 -18.13 -10.48
CA ALA A 272 -11.11 -16.86 -10.16
C ALA A 272 -11.98 -16.95 -8.89
N ALA A 273 -12.82 -17.97 -8.78
CA ALA A 273 -13.69 -18.17 -7.63
C ALA A 273 -12.90 -18.35 -6.32
N CYS A 274 -11.86 -19.19 -6.33
CA CYS A 274 -10.96 -19.41 -5.19
C CYS A 274 -10.19 -18.15 -4.78
N LEU A 275 -9.65 -17.41 -5.74
CA LEU A 275 -8.91 -16.17 -5.48
C LEU A 275 -9.84 -15.06 -4.96
N VAL A 276 -11.03 -14.91 -5.53
CA VAL A 276 -12.07 -13.99 -5.04
C VAL A 276 -12.44 -14.32 -3.60
N TYR A 277 -12.71 -15.59 -3.30
CA TYR A 277 -13.02 -16.03 -1.94
C TYR A 277 -11.89 -15.68 -0.96
N SER A 278 -10.64 -15.95 -1.35
CA SER A 278 -9.47 -15.68 -0.53
C SER A 278 -9.19 -14.19 -0.31
N LEU A 279 -9.38 -13.36 -1.33
CA LEU A 279 -9.36 -11.89 -1.21
C LEU A 279 -10.40 -11.40 -0.21
N LEU A 280 -11.62 -11.95 -0.24
CA LEU A 280 -12.70 -11.54 0.65
C LEU A 280 -12.48 -12.01 2.10
N LEU A 281 -11.79 -13.14 2.30
CA LEU A 281 -11.33 -13.56 3.62
C LEU A 281 -10.23 -12.64 4.17
N PHE A 282 -9.26 -12.25 3.35
CA PHE A 282 -8.23 -11.29 3.76
C PHE A 282 -8.85 -9.92 4.11
N LYS A 283 -9.80 -9.43 3.29
CA LYS A 283 -10.59 -8.24 3.62
C LYS A 283 -11.30 -8.39 4.97
N ARG A 284 -11.93 -9.54 5.24
CA ARG A 284 -12.60 -9.80 6.53
C ARG A 284 -11.63 -9.70 7.71
N LEU A 285 -10.40 -10.19 7.57
CA LEU A 285 -9.36 -10.06 8.60
C LEU A 285 -8.98 -8.59 8.87
N ILE A 286 -8.93 -7.77 7.82
CA ILE A 286 -8.70 -6.31 7.97
C ILE A 286 -9.90 -5.65 8.65
N ASP A 287 -11.12 -5.89 8.16
CA ASP A 287 -12.35 -5.26 8.66
C ASP A 287 -12.60 -5.59 10.14
N ARG A 288 -12.20 -6.79 10.58
CA ARG A 288 -12.29 -7.23 11.98
C ARG A 288 -11.06 -6.89 12.81
N GLU A 289 -10.01 -6.38 12.18
CA GLU A 289 -8.68 -6.14 12.76
C GLU A 289 -8.03 -7.39 13.38
N GLU A 290 -8.36 -8.56 12.82
CA GLU A 290 -7.85 -9.87 13.21
C GLU A 290 -6.54 -10.23 12.48
N LEU A 291 -6.19 -9.49 11.41
CA LEU A 291 -4.90 -9.60 10.75
C LEU A 291 -3.78 -9.20 11.73
N GLU A 292 -2.77 -10.06 11.87
CA GLU A 292 -1.64 -9.78 12.75
C GLU A 292 -0.82 -8.59 12.22
N PRO A 293 -0.43 -7.63 13.09
CA PRO A 293 0.50 -6.58 12.72
C PRO A 293 1.83 -7.15 12.25
N LEU A 294 2.42 -6.54 11.23
CA LEU A 294 3.75 -6.92 10.76
C LEU A 294 4.82 -6.44 11.74
N VAL A 295 5.77 -7.33 12.05
CA VAL A 295 6.84 -7.08 13.02
C VAL A 295 8.19 -7.51 12.43
N ILE A 296 9.15 -6.59 12.38
CA ILE A 296 10.53 -6.87 11.97
C ILE A 296 11.25 -7.60 13.11
N ARG A 297 11.88 -8.74 12.78
CA ARG A 297 12.64 -9.59 13.72
C ARG A 297 11.84 -9.96 14.99
N ASN A 298 10.51 -10.09 14.89
CA ASN A 298 9.60 -10.39 16.01
C ASN A 298 9.68 -9.40 17.19
N THR A 299 10.21 -8.19 16.98
CA THR A 299 10.32 -7.16 18.02
C THR A 299 9.80 -5.78 17.58
N VAL A 300 10.08 -5.34 16.36
CA VAL A 300 9.78 -3.96 15.93
C VAL A 300 8.52 -3.91 15.05
N PRO A 301 7.37 -3.40 15.54
CA PRO A 301 6.18 -3.27 14.72
C PRO A 301 6.37 -2.22 13.62
N ILE A 302 5.66 -2.38 12.51
CA ILE A 302 5.62 -1.39 11.42
C ILE A 302 4.21 -0.81 11.23
N CYS A 303 4.13 0.34 10.57
CA CYS A 303 2.88 1.00 10.24
C CYS A 303 2.01 0.13 9.32
N MET A 304 0.73 0.00 9.66
CA MET A 304 -0.28 -0.79 8.95
C MET A 304 -1.38 0.09 8.35
N ALA A 305 -1.26 1.42 8.42
CA ALA A 305 -2.33 2.35 7.99
C ALA A 305 -2.75 2.19 6.52
N GLN A 306 -1.84 1.75 5.64
CA GLN A 306 -2.17 1.53 4.22
C GLN A 306 -3.18 0.39 3.98
N TYR A 307 -3.34 -0.54 4.95
CA TYR A 307 -4.25 -1.68 4.83
C TYR A 307 -5.73 -1.24 4.84
N GLU A 308 -6.03 -0.08 5.42
CA GLU A 308 -7.39 0.47 5.50
C GLU A 308 -8.01 0.67 4.11
N ARG A 309 -7.21 1.10 3.13
CA ARG A 309 -7.71 1.53 1.81
C ARG A 309 -7.51 0.50 0.70
N LEU A 310 -6.91 -0.67 0.95
CA LEU A 310 -6.63 -1.67 -0.10
C LEU A 310 -7.89 -2.08 -0.87
N TYR A 311 -8.98 -2.27 -0.15
CA TYR A 311 -10.28 -2.66 -0.69
C TYR A 311 -11.26 -1.50 -0.69
N SER A 312 -12.28 -1.62 -1.54
CA SER A 312 -13.41 -0.70 -1.61
C SER A 312 -12.99 0.76 -1.83
N SER A 313 -11.89 0.97 -2.55
CA SER A 313 -11.38 2.29 -2.87
C SER A 313 -11.30 2.52 -4.38
N ALA A 314 -11.46 3.77 -4.78
CA ALA A 314 -11.26 4.22 -6.14
C ALA A 314 -10.75 5.67 -6.17
N ARG A 315 -9.88 5.98 -7.14
CA ARG A 315 -9.41 7.33 -7.41
C ARG A 315 -10.38 8.05 -8.34
N ILE A 316 -11.04 9.08 -7.83
CA ILE A 316 -12.03 9.86 -8.58
C ILE A 316 -11.31 11.02 -9.27
N PRO A 317 -11.41 11.14 -10.61
CA PRO A 317 -10.78 12.24 -11.34
C PRO A 317 -11.43 13.56 -10.97
N GLY A 318 -10.60 14.59 -10.77
CA GLY A 318 -11.03 15.99 -10.65
C GLY A 318 -10.32 16.84 -11.68
N GLU A 319 -10.77 18.08 -11.89
CA GLU A 319 -10.17 18.99 -12.88
C GLU A 319 -8.70 19.28 -12.52
N ASN A 320 -8.46 19.80 -11.31
CA ASN A 320 -7.11 20.14 -10.84
C ASN A 320 -6.51 19.11 -9.89
N THR A 321 -7.34 18.35 -9.17
CA THR A 321 -6.88 17.40 -8.15
C THR A 321 -7.89 16.27 -8.03
N ASP A 322 -7.39 15.05 -8.11
CA ASP A 322 -8.18 13.83 -7.90
C ASP A 322 -8.40 13.61 -6.40
N ARG A 323 -9.31 12.69 -6.06
CA ARG A 323 -9.55 12.30 -4.67
C ARG A 323 -9.75 10.81 -4.52
N ILE A 324 -9.38 10.25 -3.37
CA ILE A 324 -9.68 8.86 -3.04
C ILE A 324 -11.09 8.77 -2.45
N LEU A 325 -11.94 7.97 -3.07
CA LEU A 325 -13.19 7.48 -2.48
C LEU A 325 -12.89 6.15 -1.79
N HIS A 326 -13.24 6.03 -0.51
CA HIS A 326 -13.18 4.77 0.23
C HIS A 326 -14.57 4.43 0.80
N CYS A 327 -15.03 3.19 0.60
CA CYS A 327 -16.38 2.73 0.96
C CYS A 327 -16.31 1.50 1.88
N GLU A 328 -16.32 1.72 3.19
CA GLU A 328 -16.17 0.65 4.20
C GLU A 328 -17.22 -0.49 4.07
N GLU A 329 -18.45 -0.15 3.69
CA GLU A 329 -19.61 -1.08 3.77
C GLU A 329 -19.93 -1.84 2.48
N SER A 330 -19.02 -1.83 1.51
CA SER A 330 -19.26 -2.43 0.19
C SER A 330 -19.42 -3.96 0.28
N LYS A 331 -20.46 -4.50 -0.37
CA LYS A 331 -20.83 -5.94 -0.32
C LYS A 331 -20.88 -6.61 -1.69
N HIS A 332 -20.36 -5.97 -2.72
CA HIS A 332 -20.34 -6.49 -4.08
C HIS A 332 -18.97 -6.30 -4.72
N ILE A 333 -18.63 -7.19 -5.64
CA ILE A 333 -17.56 -6.97 -6.61
C ILE A 333 -18.18 -6.62 -7.96
N VAL A 334 -17.37 -6.06 -8.83
CA VAL A 334 -17.72 -5.93 -10.25
C VAL A 334 -16.87 -6.88 -11.06
N ILE A 335 -17.48 -7.55 -12.03
CA ILE A 335 -16.81 -8.46 -12.96
C ILE A 335 -16.86 -7.84 -14.34
N HIS A 336 -15.72 -7.83 -15.03
CA HIS A 336 -15.60 -7.54 -16.45
C HIS A 336 -15.36 -8.84 -17.21
N ALA A 337 -16.21 -9.14 -18.20
CA ALA A 337 -16.07 -10.31 -19.08
C ALA A 337 -16.54 -9.95 -20.49
N LYS A 338 -15.71 -10.20 -21.52
CA LYS A 338 -16.00 -9.91 -22.95
C LYS A 338 -16.53 -8.49 -23.22
N GLY A 339 -16.00 -7.48 -22.52
CA GLY A 339 -16.42 -6.08 -22.66
C GLY A 339 -17.65 -5.68 -21.84
N LEU A 340 -18.26 -6.61 -21.11
CA LEU A 340 -19.48 -6.38 -20.33
C LEU A 340 -19.18 -6.35 -18.84
N TYR A 341 -19.95 -5.55 -18.10
CA TYR A 341 -19.82 -5.40 -16.66
C TYR A 341 -20.96 -6.09 -15.92
N TYR A 342 -20.64 -6.72 -14.80
CA TYR A 342 -21.59 -7.40 -13.94
C TYR A 342 -21.37 -7.03 -12.49
N LYS A 343 -22.45 -6.82 -11.75
CA LYS A 343 -22.44 -6.74 -10.30
C LYS A 343 -22.69 -8.13 -9.72
N LEU A 344 -21.83 -8.56 -8.80
CA LEU A 344 -22.02 -9.77 -8.00
C LEU A 344 -22.00 -9.40 -6.52
N ASP A 345 -23.12 -9.61 -5.83
CA ASP A 345 -23.18 -9.52 -4.37
C ASP A 345 -22.43 -10.72 -3.77
N ILE A 346 -21.44 -10.47 -2.90
CA ILE A 346 -20.55 -11.51 -2.38
C ILE A 346 -21.04 -12.17 -1.08
N CYS A 347 -22.24 -11.80 -0.64
CA CYS A 347 -22.90 -12.39 0.52
C CYS A 347 -24.27 -12.94 0.15
N ASP A 348 -24.65 -14.06 0.77
CA ASP A 348 -26.00 -14.59 0.68
C ASP A 348 -27.03 -13.82 1.54
N ALA A 349 -28.29 -14.25 1.51
CA ALA A 349 -29.37 -13.67 2.30
C ALA A 349 -29.13 -13.71 3.83
N LYS A 350 -28.24 -14.58 4.33
CA LYS A 350 -27.84 -14.64 5.75
C LYS A 350 -26.57 -13.83 6.03
N ASN A 351 -26.13 -13.01 5.08
CA ASN A 351 -24.91 -12.22 5.14
C ASN A 351 -23.64 -13.09 5.39
N GLN A 352 -23.65 -14.34 4.90
CA GLN A 352 -22.48 -15.21 4.83
C GLN A 352 -21.79 -15.02 3.48
N LEU A 353 -20.47 -15.07 3.48
CA LEU A 353 -19.67 -15.01 2.25
C LEU A 353 -20.01 -16.21 1.36
N LEU A 354 -20.06 -15.98 0.05
CA LEU A 354 -20.28 -17.06 -0.92
C LEU A 354 -19.10 -18.04 -0.89
N ALA A 355 -19.40 -19.34 -0.86
CA ALA A 355 -18.39 -20.39 -0.95
C ALA A 355 -17.74 -20.43 -2.35
N PRO A 356 -16.51 -20.96 -2.48
CA PRO A 356 -15.83 -21.08 -3.78
C PRO A 356 -16.67 -21.76 -4.87
N THR A 357 -17.34 -22.86 -4.57
CA THR A 357 -18.21 -23.56 -5.53
C THR A 357 -19.40 -22.71 -5.98
N THR A 358 -20.02 -21.97 -5.06
CA THR A 358 -21.10 -21.04 -5.43
C THR A 358 -20.59 -19.86 -6.26
N LEU A 359 -19.40 -19.32 -5.93
CA LEU A 359 -18.76 -18.28 -6.72
C LEU A 359 -18.46 -18.79 -8.14
N GLU A 360 -17.94 -20.00 -8.26
CA GLU A 360 -17.67 -20.67 -9.55
C GLU A 360 -18.94 -20.81 -10.38
N GLU A 361 -20.07 -21.25 -9.80
CA GLU A 361 -21.37 -21.30 -10.47
C GLU A 361 -21.81 -19.90 -10.98
N GLN A 362 -21.69 -18.87 -10.15
CA GLN A 362 -22.08 -17.51 -10.54
C GLN A 362 -21.18 -16.94 -11.64
N LEU A 363 -19.87 -17.20 -11.57
CA LEU A 363 -18.91 -16.76 -12.58
C LEU A 363 -19.12 -17.52 -13.90
N ASN A 364 -19.42 -18.82 -13.87
CA ASN A 364 -19.79 -19.58 -15.06
C ASN A 364 -21.06 -19.03 -15.73
N TRP A 365 -22.07 -18.65 -14.93
CA TRP A 365 -23.25 -17.98 -15.45
C TRP A 365 -22.90 -16.65 -16.14
N ILE A 366 -22.03 -15.83 -15.52
CA ILE A 366 -21.57 -14.56 -16.10
C ILE A 366 -20.84 -14.79 -17.42
N VAL A 367 -19.93 -15.77 -17.49
CA VAL A 367 -19.20 -16.11 -18.73
C VAL A 367 -20.17 -16.53 -19.84
N LYS A 368 -21.18 -17.33 -19.50
CA LYS A 368 -22.22 -17.75 -20.45
C LYS A 368 -23.05 -16.58 -20.95
N ASP A 369 -23.52 -15.71 -20.05
CA ASP A 369 -24.28 -14.51 -20.44
C ASP A 369 -23.43 -13.57 -21.30
N ALA A 370 -22.17 -13.36 -20.93
CA ALA A 370 -21.25 -12.49 -21.65
C ALA A 370 -20.99 -13.00 -23.07
N THR A 371 -20.81 -14.32 -23.22
CA THR A 371 -20.64 -14.95 -24.53
C THR A 371 -21.86 -14.78 -25.43
N MET A 372 -23.07 -14.85 -24.86
CA MET A 372 -24.31 -14.67 -25.64
C MET A 372 -24.55 -13.22 -26.09
N HIS A 373 -24.03 -12.23 -25.35
CA HIS A 373 -24.40 -10.82 -25.58
C HIS A 373 -23.25 -9.93 -26.06
N ALA A 374 -22.00 -10.35 -25.97
CA ALA A 374 -20.87 -9.51 -26.36
C ALA A 374 -20.90 -9.10 -27.84
N GLU A 375 -21.40 -9.95 -28.72
CA GLU A 375 -21.50 -9.63 -30.17
C GLU A 375 -22.64 -8.66 -30.48
N THR A 376 -23.64 -8.53 -29.60
CA THR A 376 -24.76 -7.60 -29.81
C THR A 376 -24.44 -6.18 -29.36
N GLN A 377 -23.34 -5.99 -28.61
CA GLN A 377 -22.91 -4.68 -28.13
C GLN A 377 -21.88 -4.04 -29.07
N SER A 378 -21.98 -2.72 -29.21
CA SER A 378 -21.02 -1.92 -29.99
C SER A 378 -19.60 -2.00 -29.40
N GLU A 379 -18.57 -1.77 -30.22
CA GLU A 379 -17.18 -1.69 -29.72
C GLU A 379 -17.01 -0.58 -28.67
N SER A 380 -17.69 0.56 -28.88
CA SER A 380 -17.77 1.66 -27.92
C SER A 380 -18.28 1.19 -26.55
N GLU A 381 -19.38 0.42 -26.51
CA GLU A 381 -19.95 -0.07 -25.24
C GLU A 381 -19.05 -1.08 -24.54
N LYS A 382 -18.36 -1.91 -25.31
CA LYS A 382 -17.36 -2.85 -24.77
C LYS A 382 -16.08 -2.18 -24.30
N SER A 383 -15.89 -0.90 -24.58
CA SER A 383 -14.63 -0.18 -24.36
C SER A 383 -14.76 1.02 -23.42
N VAL A 384 -15.83 1.13 -22.62
CA VAL A 384 -16.04 2.27 -21.70
C VAL A 384 -14.85 2.48 -20.75
N ALA A 385 -14.12 1.41 -20.37
CA ALA A 385 -12.94 1.53 -19.50
C ALA A 385 -11.80 2.35 -20.13
N ALA A 386 -11.77 2.49 -21.47
CA ALA A 386 -10.79 3.29 -22.20
C ALA A 386 -10.76 4.75 -21.71
N LEU A 387 -11.90 5.28 -21.24
CA LEU A 387 -11.99 6.62 -20.68
C LEU A 387 -11.08 6.82 -19.45
N THR A 388 -10.79 5.75 -18.70
CA THR A 388 -9.89 5.81 -17.54
C THR A 388 -8.40 5.88 -17.91
N THR A 389 -8.08 5.69 -19.20
CA THR A 389 -6.71 5.83 -19.74
C THR A 389 -6.37 7.27 -20.15
N LEU A 390 -7.36 8.18 -20.16
CA LEU A 390 -7.16 9.56 -20.56
C LEU A 390 -6.41 10.38 -19.49
N LYS A 391 -5.91 11.56 -19.91
CA LYS A 391 -5.42 12.58 -18.97
C LYS A 391 -6.50 12.91 -17.94
N ARG A 392 -6.09 13.14 -16.69
CA ARG A 392 -7.01 13.16 -15.53
C ARG A 392 -8.06 14.26 -15.61
N ASN A 393 -7.67 15.44 -16.09
CA ASN A 393 -8.58 16.57 -16.31
C ASN A 393 -9.59 16.29 -17.42
N HIS A 394 -9.16 15.66 -18.53
CA HIS A 394 -10.06 15.28 -19.61
C HIS A 394 -11.06 14.21 -19.16
N TRP A 395 -10.57 13.19 -18.44
CA TRP A 395 -11.44 12.18 -17.84
C TRP A 395 -12.43 12.79 -16.85
N ALA A 396 -12.02 13.75 -16.02
CA ALA A 396 -12.91 14.45 -15.10
C ALA A 396 -14.07 15.15 -15.84
N SER A 397 -13.77 15.85 -16.94
CA SER A 397 -14.76 16.55 -17.78
C SER A 397 -15.76 15.58 -18.42
N ILE A 398 -15.27 14.51 -19.06
CA ILE A 398 -16.11 13.47 -19.68
C ILE A 398 -16.99 12.81 -18.61
N ARG A 399 -16.41 12.45 -17.47
CA ARG A 399 -17.13 11.83 -16.34
C ARG A 399 -18.25 12.73 -15.82
N GLN A 400 -18.05 14.05 -15.79
CA GLN A 400 -19.08 15.00 -15.37
C GLN A 400 -20.18 15.11 -16.43
N LYS A 401 -19.81 15.24 -17.70
CA LYS A 401 -20.72 15.45 -18.83
C LYS A 401 -21.60 14.23 -19.12
N TYR A 402 -21.00 13.04 -19.22
CA TYR A 402 -21.66 11.85 -19.74
C TYR A 402 -21.96 10.78 -18.66
N MET A 403 -21.27 10.83 -17.51
CA MET A 403 -21.40 9.85 -16.43
C MET A 403 -21.93 10.48 -15.12
N GLY A 404 -22.51 11.67 -15.21
CA GLY A 404 -23.00 12.46 -14.08
C GLY A 404 -24.45 12.17 -13.66
N THR A 405 -25.26 11.62 -14.57
CA THR A 405 -26.71 11.41 -14.45
C THR A 405 -27.14 10.04 -14.98
N GLY A 406 -28.41 9.68 -14.76
CA GLY A 406 -29.04 8.50 -15.36
C GLY A 406 -28.39 7.16 -15.01
N VAL A 407 -28.53 6.20 -15.93
CA VAL A 407 -28.02 4.82 -15.80
C VAL A 407 -26.49 4.81 -15.67
N ASN A 408 -25.80 5.63 -16.47
CA ASN A 408 -24.35 5.75 -16.46
C ASN A 408 -23.79 6.12 -15.07
N LYS A 409 -24.44 7.05 -14.36
CA LYS A 409 -24.06 7.43 -13.00
C LYS A 409 -24.15 6.25 -12.03
N GLU A 410 -25.22 5.48 -12.11
CA GLU A 410 -25.46 4.34 -11.22
C GLU A 410 -24.51 3.19 -11.53
N THR A 411 -24.33 2.84 -12.81
CA THR A 411 -23.33 1.86 -13.25
C THR A 411 -21.92 2.25 -12.79
N ARG A 412 -21.49 3.50 -13.05
CA ARG A 412 -20.18 4.00 -12.59
C ARG A 412 -20.06 3.95 -11.06
N ARG A 413 -21.10 4.34 -10.32
CA ARG A 413 -21.10 4.28 -8.84
C ARG A 413 -20.94 2.84 -8.35
N LEU A 414 -21.54 1.86 -9.01
CA LEU A 414 -21.36 0.45 -8.66
C LEU A 414 -19.91 0.00 -8.85
N ILE A 415 -19.23 0.46 -9.90
CA ILE A 415 -17.79 0.20 -10.13
C ILE A 415 -16.94 0.90 -9.06
N GLU A 416 -17.12 2.20 -8.87
CA GLU A 416 -16.36 3.00 -7.90
C GLU A 416 -16.48 2.44 -6.47
N ARG A 417 -17.68 1.97 -6.09
CA ARG A 417 -17.99 1.42 -4.76
C ARG A 417 -17.80 -0.10 -4.63
N SER A 418 -17.41 -0.83 -5.68
CA SER A 418 -17.16 -2.28 -5.55
C SER A 418 -16.01 -2.57 -4.59
N ILE A 419 -15.90 -3.79 -4.04
CA ILE A 419 -14.78 -4.17 -3.18
C ILE A 419 -13.45 -4.18 -3.98
N PHE A 420 -13.49 -4.76 -5.18
CA PHE A 420 -12.47 -4.70 -6.22
C PHE A 420 -13.15 -5.04 -7.56
N VAL A 421 -12.41 -4.98 -8.67
CA VAL A 421 -12.90 -5.45 -9.97
C VAL A 421 -12.19 -6.76 -10.36
N LEU A 422 -12.94 -7.75 -10.83
CA LEU A 422 -12.41 -8.98 -11.43
C LEU A 422 -12.51 -8.84 -12.95
N THR A 423 -11.41 -9.05 -13.67
CA THR A 423 -11.39 -9.11 -15.13
C THR A 423 -11.13 -10.56 -15.55
N LEU A 424 -12.10 -11.18 -16.20
CA LEU A 424 -11.94 -12.46 -16.90
C LEU A 424 -11.50 -12.13 -18.33
N ALA A 425 -10.20 -12.24 -18.60
CA ALA A 425 -9.60 -11.84 -19.86
C ALA A 425 -9.71 -12.95 -20.91
N ASP A 426 -10.11 -12.60 -22.13
CA ASP A 426 -10.04 -13.48 -23.31
C ASP A 426 -8.60 -13.59 -23.88
N TYR A 427 -7.60 -13.08 -23.15
CA TYR A 427 -6.20 -13.07 -23.54
C TYR A 427 -5.43 -14.17 -22.79
N GLU A 428 -4.51 -14.81 -23.49
CA GLU A 428 -3.61 -15.82 -22.95
C GLU A 428 -2.16 -15.40 -23.17
N PRO A 429 -1.45 -14.95 -22.12
CA PRO A 429 -0.07 -14.50 -22.28
C PRO A 429 0.85 -15.71 -22.51
N LYS A 430 1.69 -15.64 -23.54
CA LYS A 430 2.62 -16.73 -23.89
C LYS A 430 3.87 -16.79 -23.01
N ASN A 431 4.22 -15.67 -22.38
CA ASN A 431 5.42 -15.53 -21.57
C ASN A 431 5.22 -14.44 -20.49
N LEU A 432 6.19 -14.30 -19.59
CA LEU A 432 6.13 -13.33 -18.49
C LEU A 432 6.10 -11.87 -18.97
N THR A 433 6.71 -11.58 -20.13
CA THR A 433 6.69 -10.25 -20.75
C THR A 433 5.27 -9.86 -21.16
N GLU A 434 4.62 -10.72 -21.95
CA GLU A 434 3.24 -10.54 -22.39
C GLU A 434 2.27 -10.44 -21.21
N LYS A 435 2.44 -11.31 -20.20
CA LYS A 435 1.67 -11.24 -18.94
C LYS A 435 1.86 -9.89 -18.27
N GLY A 436 3.11 -9.43 -18.14
CA GLY A 436 3.44 -8.15 -17.53
C GLY A 436 2.85 -6.95 -18.26
N LYS A 437 2.93 -6.93 -19.60
CA LYS A 437 2.35 -5.85 -20.43
C LYS A 437 0.84 -5.74 -20.20
N PHE A 438 0.13 -6.87 -20.29
CA PHE A 438 -1.30 -6.88 -20.07
C PHE A 438 -1.69 -6.49 -18.64
N LEU A 439 -0.97 -6.97 -17.62
CA LEU A 439 -1.27 -6.56 -16.23
C LEU A 439 -0.98 -5.08 -15.98
N LEU A 440 -0.03 -4.46 -16.69
CA LEU A 440 0.33 -3.05 -16.52
C LEU A 440 -0.66 -2.09 -17.19
N HIS A 441 -0.99 -2.33 -18.46
CA HIS A 441 -1.78 -1.40 -19.29
C HIS A 441 -2.96 -2.04 -20.02
N GLY A 442 -3.14 -3.35 -19.90
CA GLY A 442 -4.22 -4.09 -20.55
C GLY A 442 -4.26 -3.90 -22.06
N ASP A 443 -5.47 -4.04 -22.58
CA ASP A 443 -5.85 -3.91 -24.00
C ASP A 443 -6.56 -2.58 -24.31
N GLY A 444 -6.51 -1.64 -23.36
CA GLY A 444 -7.21 -0.36 -23.42
C GLY A 444 -8.72 -0.42 -23.15
N ARG A 445 -9.33 -1.59 -22.98
CA ARG A 445 -10.80 -1.76 -22.82
C ARG A 445 -11.22 -2.49 -21.54
N SER A 446 -10.35 -3.34 -20.98
CA SER A 446 -10.73 -4.32 -19.94
C SER A 446 -10.42 -3.90 -18.50
N ILE A 447 -9.65 -2.83 -18.30
CA ILE A 447 -9.16 -2.39 -16.98
C ILE A 447 -9.71 -1.00 -16.65
N TRP A 448 -10.31 -0.87 -15.47
CA TRP A 448 -10.78 0.40 -14.91
C TRP A 448 -9.69 0.96 -13.99
N PHE A 449 -8.73 1.69 -14.55
CA PHE A 449 -7.47 2.06 -13.87
C PHE A 449 -7.64 2.89 -12.59
N ASP A 450 -8.80 3.50 -12.40
CA ASP A 450 -9.15 4.25 -11.18
C ASP A 450 -9.38 3.35 -9.96
N LYS A 451 -9.61 2.04 -10.14
CA LYS A 451 -9.92 1.12 -9.04
C LYS A 451 -8.66 0.81 -8.22
N SER A 452 -8.80 0.67 -6.89
CA SER A 452 -7.67 0.33 -6.01
C SER A 452 -6.86 -0.85 -6.52
N PHE A 453 -7.52 -1.92 -6.96
CA PHE A 453 -6.92 -2.94 -7.79
C PHE A 453 -7.94 -3.70 -8.64
N HIS A 454 -7.46 -4.29 -9.73
CA HIS A 454 -8.11 -5.33 -10.51
C HIS A 454 -7.46 -6.69 -10.22
N LEU A 455 -8.26 -7.72 -9.99
CA LEU A 455 -7.83 -9.11 -10.14
C LEU A 455 -8.04 -9.51 -11.60
N ILE A 456 -6.98 -9.89 -12.30
CA ILE A 456 -7.03 -10.29 -13.70
C ILE A 456 -6.75 -11.78 -13.79
N ILE A 457 -7.65 -12.52 -14.45
CA ILE A 457 -7.52 -13.95 -14.72
C ILE A 457 -7.47 -14.14 -16.23
N PHE A 458 -6.39 -14.73 -16.71
CA PHE A 458 -6.15 -15.01 -18.13
C PHE A 458 -6.82 -16.32 -18.56
N GLY A 459 -7.01 -16.52 -19.87
CA GLY A 459 -7.68 -17.71 -20.42
C GLY A 459 -7.03 -19.04 -20.03
N ASN A 460 -5.70 -19.03 -19.84
CA ASN A 460 -4.91 -20.19 -19.39
C ASN A 460 -4.90 -20.40 -17.87
N GLY A 461 -5.69 -19.64 -17.10
CA GLY A 461 -5.73 -19.71 -15.65
C GLY A 461 -4.61 -18.94 -14.93
N ALA A 462 -3.65 -18.32 -15.64
CA ALA A 462 -2.69 -17.41 -15.01
C ALA A 462 -3.41 -16.20 -14.39
N ALA A 463 -2.81 -15.60 -13.36
CA ALA A 463 -3.43 -14.50 -12.64
C ALA A 463 -2.46 -13.35 -12.33
N GLY A 464 -3.00 -12.17 -12.05
CA GLY A 464 -2.24 -11.05 -11.53
C GLY A 464 -3.12 -9.89 -11.11
N LEU A 465 -2.48 -8.84 -10.62
CA LEU A 465 -3.14 -7.62 -10.17
C LEU A 465 -2.67 -6.41 -10.98
N ASN A 466 -3.59 -5.51 -11.32
CA ASN A 466 -3.28 -4.11 -11.63
C ASN A 466 -3.68 -3.27 -10.41
N CYS A 467 -2.85 -2.33 -9.97
CA CYS A 467 -3.03 -1.60 -8.70
C CYS A 467 -2.88 -0.09 -8.90
N GLU A 468 -3.82 0.69 -8.36
CA GLU A 468 -3.72 2.15 -8.29
C GLU A 468 -2.80 2.57 -7.13
N HIS A 469 -1.79 3.38 -7.42
CA HIS A 469 -0.66 3.60 -6.51
C HIS A 469 -0.94 4.59 -5.37
N THR A 470 -1.87 5.51 -5.54
CA THR A 470 -2.19 6.49 -4.49
C THR A 470 -2.68 5.79 -3.21
N VAL A 471 -3.50 4.74 -3.37
CA VAL A 471 -4.13 3.98 -2.28
C VAL A 471 -3.11 3.37 -1.32
N ALA A 472 -2.12 2.65 -1.86
CA ALA A 472 -1.12 1.93 -1.08
C ALA A 472 0.19 1.75 -1.84
N ASP A 473 1.29 1.75 -1.09
CA ASP A 473 2.57 1.34 -1.63
C ASP A 473 2.54 -0.17 -1.85
N ALA A 474 3.26 -0.61 -2.89
CA ALA A 474 3.16 -1.97 -3.35
C ALA A 474 3.48 -3.07 -2.28
N PRO A 475 4.29 -2.87 -1.18
CA PRO A 475 4.47 -3.91 -0.17
C PRO A 475 3.17 -4.31 0.54
N ALA A 476 2.21 -3.38 0.67
CA ALA A 476 0.93 -3.68 1.29
C ALA A 476 0.08 -4.59 0.38
N MET A 477 -0.01 -4.28 -0.91
CA MET A 477 -0.67 -5.13 -1.90
C MET A 477 0.02 -6.49 -2.05
N ALA A 478 1.36 -6.51 -2.00
CA ALA A 478 2.09 -7.75 -2.15
C ALA A 478 1.96 -8.68 -0.94
N HIS A 479 1.86 -8.15 0.29
CA HIS A 479 1.53 -8.96 1.47
C HIS A 479 0.15 -9.62 1.32
N MET A 480 -0.85 -8.85 0.86
CA MET A 480 -2.18 -9.39 0.54
C MET A 480 -2.07 -10.51 -0.49
N TRP A 481 -1.35 -10.28 -1.59
CA TRP A 481 -1.20 -11.25 -2.67
C TRP A 481 -0.48 -12.53 -2.23
N GLU A 482 0.65 -12.40 -1.51
CA GLU A 482 1.40 -13.53 -0.95
C GLU A 482 0.54 -14.37 0.01
N TYR A 483 -0.27 -13.73 0.85
CA TYR A 483 -1.21 -14.42 1.72
C TYR A 483 -2.22 -15.27 0.93
N ILE A 484 -2.74 -14.73 -0.17
CA ILE A 484 -3.74 -15.40 -1.01
C ILE A 484 -3.13 -16.59 -1.76
N LEU A 485 -1.99 -16.39 -2.41
CA LEU A 485 -1.28 -17.45 -3.14
C LEU A 485 -0.83 -18.57 -2.18
N SER A 486 -0.33 -18.22 -1.00
CA SER A 486 0.06 -19.22 0.01
C SER A 486 -1.13 -20.10 0.42
N ARG A 487 -2.34 -19.53 0.52
CA ARG A 487 -3.55 -20.31 0.84
C ARG A 487 -3.97 -21.23 -0.29
N GLU A 488 -3.80 -20.80 -1.53
CA GLU A 488 -4.05 -21.63 -2.72
C GLU A 488 -3.25 -22.95 -2.66
N VAL A 489 -1.98 -22.85 -2.25
CA VAL A 489 -1.08 -24.01 -2.06
C VAL A 489 -1.41 -24.81 -0.79
N ILE A 490 -1.55 -24.14 0.36
CA ILE A 490 -1.65 -24.81 1.67
C ILE A 490 -3.01 -25.49 1.86
N GLU A 491 -4.10 -24.85 1.41
CA GLU A 491 -5.46 -25.33 1.67
C GLU A 491 -6.00 -26.27 0.59
N LYS A 492 -5.23 -26.54 -0.47
CA LYS A 492 -5.63 -27.42 -1.60
C LYS A 492 -7.04 -27.12 -2.10
N LEU A 493 -7.21 -25.93 -2.67
CA LEU A 493 -8.54 -25.39 -3.01
C LEU A 493 -9.19 -26.03 -4.24
N PHE A 494 -8.50 -26.91 -4.95
CA PHE A 494 -8.95 -27.54 -6.18
C PHE A 494 -8.96 -29.06 -6.09
N ASP A 495 -9.88 -29.69 -6.82
CA ASP A 495 -9.94 -31.15 -6.97
C ASP A 495 -8.94 -31.64 -8.03
N ASP A 496 -8.87 -32.95 -8.24
CA ASP A 496 -7.97 -33.57 -9.22
C ASP A 496 -8.26 -33.14 -10.67
N ASN A 497 -9.44 -32.57 -10.94
CA ASN A 497 -9.85 -32.06 -12.24
C ASN A 497 -9.68 -30.53 -12.37
N GLY A 498 -9.19 -29.86 -11.32
CA GLY A 498 -8.95 -28.42 -11.29
C GLY A 498 -10.15 -27.54 -10.92
N TYR A 499 -11.30 -28.12 -10.52
CA TYR A 499 -12.50 -27.40 -10.08
C TYR A 499 -12.46 -27.05 -8.60
N CYS A 500 -13.28 -26.10 -8.16
CA CYS A 500 -13.30 -25.67 -6.76
C CYS A 500 -13.74 -26.80 -5.82
N MET A 501 -12.95 -27.04 -4.76
CA MET A 501 -13.34 -27.97 -3.71
C MET A 501 -14.47 -27.39 -2.83
N PRO A 502 -15.47 -28.19 -2.42
CA PRO A 502 -16.51 -27.75 -1.50
C PRO A 502 -15.94 -27.49 -0.10
N PHE A 503 -16.38 -26.41 0.54
CA PHE A 503 -15.91 -25.98 1.86
C PHE A 503 -16.10 -27.04 2.96
N SER A 504 -17.17 -27.82 2.87
CA SER A 504 -17.48 -28.96 3.73
C SER A 504 -18.65 -29.73 3.14
N ARG A 505 -18.72 -31.05 3.38
CA ARG A 505 -19.88 -31.88 2.99
C ARG A 505 -21.21 -31.43 3.63
N VAL A 506 -21.16 -30.64 4.71
CA VAL A 506 -22.33 -30.23 5.49
C VAL A 506 -22.77 -28.78 5.20
N PHE A 507 -21.91 -27.96 4.59
CA PHE A 507 -22.23 -26.55 4.35
C PHE A 507 -23.26 -26.39 3.23
N LYS A 508 -24.33 -25.64 3.50
CA LYS A 508 -25.34 -25.25 2.49
C LYS A 508 -25.44 -23.73 2.44
N GLN A 509 -25.17 -23.15 1.27
CA GLN A 509 -25.32 -21.72 1.02
C GLN A 509 -26.80 -21.33 1.11
N ALA A 510 -27.11 -20.18 1.72
CA ALA A 510 -28.48 -19.66 1.68
C ALA A 510 -28.79 -19.05 0.30
N LYS A 511 -30.04 -18.60 0.10
CA LYS A 511 -30.46 -17.94 -1.15
C LYS A 511 -29.54 -16.77 -1.49
N ILE A 512 -29.08 -16.75 -2.72
CA ILE A 512 -28.21 -15.70 -3.27
C ILE A 512 -29.00 -14.81 -4.23
N LYS A 513 -28.51 -13.59 -4.46
CA LYS A 513 -29.00 -12.74 -5.53
C LYS A 513 -28.25 -13.10 -6.82
N PRO A 514 -28.95 -13.28 -7.95
CA PRO A 514 -28.27 -13.56 -9.22
C PRO A 514 -27.40 -12.36 -9.61
N PRO A 515 -26.35 -12.58 -10.43
CA PRO A 515 -25.51 -11.49 -10.91
C PRO A 515 -26.33 -10.56 -11.79
N GLN A 516 -26.05 -9.26 -11.71
CA GLN A 516 -26.76 -8.24 -12.47
C GLN A 516 -25.84 -7.68 -13.55
N ARG A 517 -26.20 -7.85 -14.83
CA ARG A 517 -25.51 -7.15 -15.92
C ARG A 517 -25.72 -5.64 -15.79
N LEU A 518 -24.64 -4.89 -15.88
CA LEU A 518 -24.64 -3.44 -15.87
C LEU A 518 -24.69 -2.94 -17.31
N ILE A 519 -25.46 -1.89 -17.53
CA ILE A 519 -25.72 -1.33 -18.86
C ILE A 519 -25.14 0.08 -18.91
N TRP A 520 -24.68 0.47 -20.10
CA TRP A 520 -24.30 1.84 -20.42
C TRP A 520 -25.30 2.45 -21.39
N GLU A 521 -25.60 3.73 -21.19
CA GLU A 521 -26.37 4.52 -22.13
C GLU A 521 -25.38 5.37 -22.93
N LEU A 522 -25.17 4.99 -24.19
CA LEU A 522 -24.24 5.69 -25.07
C LEU A 522 -24.97 6.62 -26.03
N SER A 523 -24.64 7.90 -25.98
CA SER A 523 -24.91 8.81 -27.09
C SER A 523 -23.87 8.61 -28.20
N SER A 524 -24.19 9.03 -29.42
CA SER A 524 -23.23 9.05 -30.55
C SER A 524 -21.91 9.73 -30.17
N ASP A 525 -22.00 10.87 -29.49
CA ASP A 525 -20.83 11.65 -29.05
C ASP A 525 -19.99 10.87 -28.03
N LEU A 526 -20.63 10.19 -27.07
CA LEU A 526 -19.90 9.41 -26.07
C LEU A 526 -19.21 8.20 -26.72
N GLY A 527 -19.86 7.55 -27.68
CA GLY A 527 -19.25 6.47 -28.46
C GLY A 527 -17.97 6.91 -29.15
N HIS A 528 -18.01 8.03 -29.90
CA HIS A 528 -16.82 8.58 -30.55
C HIS A 528 -15.70 8.91 -29.55
N VAL A 529 -16.03 9.50 -28.40
CA VAL A 529 -15.04 9.81 -27.35
C VAL A 529 -14.40 8.53 -26.79
N ILE A 530 -15.17 7.45 -26.64
CA ILE A 530 -14.63 6.15 -26.19
C ILE A 530 -13.70 5.55 -27.24
N GLU A 531 -14.07 5.59 -28.52
CA GLU A 531 -13.24 5.08 -29.61
C GLU A 531 -11.92 5.85 -29.76
N GLU A 532 -11.96 7.18 -29.61
CA GLU A 532 -10.76 8.01 -29.58
C GLU A 532 -9.87 7.67 -28.38
N ALA A 533 -10.45 7.51 -27.18
CA ALA A 533 -9.71 7.10 -26.00
C ALA A 533 -9.05 5.72 -26.18
N LEU A 534 -9.75 4.77 -26.81
CA LEU A 534 -9.22 3.45 -27.10
C LEU A 534 -8.06 3.51 -28.11
N ALA A 535 -8.18 4.32 -29.16
CA ALA A 535 -7.11 4.54 -30.12
C ALA A 535 -5.87 5.16 -29.46
N GLN A 536 -6.05 6.17 -28.59
CA GLN A 536 -4.95 6.78 -27.82
C GLN A 536 -4.30 5.78 -26.87
N ALA A 537 -5.09 4.95 -26.19
CA ALA A 537 -4.58 3.91 -25.30
C ALA A 537 -3.70 2.90 -26.04
N LYS A 538 -4.11 2.46 -27.24
CA LYS A 538 -3.31 1.55 -28.08
C LYS A 538 -1.96 2.16 -28.45
N VAL A 539 -1.95 3.41 -28.93
CA VAL A 539 -0.69 4.12 -29.26
C VAL A 539 0.23 4.22 -28.03
N SER A 540 -0.33 4.55 -26.86
CA SER A 540 0.41 4.61 -25.60
C SER A 540 0.95 3.24 -25.15
N ASN A 541 0.21 2.16 -25.42
CA ASN A 541 0.65 0.80 -25.09
C ASN A 541 1.74 0.30 -26.05
N ASP A 542 1.65 0.67 -27.33
CA ASP A 542 2.63 0.28 -28.36
C ASP A 542 3.98 1.01 -28.17
N ASP A 543 3.98 2.18 -27.53
CA ASP A 543 5.20 2.93 -27.16
C ASP A 543 5.97 2.29 -25.97
N LEU A 544 5.36 1.31 -25.30
CA LEU A 544 5.95 0.60 -24.18
C LEU A 544 6.70 -0.66 -24.60
N ASP A 545 8.00 -0.67 -24.35
CA ASP A 545 8.80 -1.88 -24.35
C ASP A 545 8.94 -2.44 -22.92
N LEU A 546 8.65 -3.72 -22.76
CA LEU A 546 8.79 -4.45 -21.50
C LEU A 546 9.48 -5.76 -21.84
N ALA A 547 10.49 -6.12 -21.07
CA ALA A 547 11.18 -7.40 -21.14
C ALA A 547 11.28 -8.00 -19.74
N VAL A 548 10.75 -9.19 -19.54
CA VAL A 548 10.84 -9.93 -18.29
C VAL A 548 11.78 -11.11 -18.47
N TYR A 549 12.90 -11.06 -17.75
CA TYR A 549 13.95 -12.07 -17.75
C TYR A 549 13.92 -12.88 -16.46
N ASP A 550 13.78 -14.19 -16.61
CA ASP A 550 13.95 -15.14 -15.51
C ASP A 550 15.39 -15.66 -15.47
N HIS A 551 16.16 -15.21 -14.48
CA HIS A 551 17.55 -15.60 -14.27
C HIS A 551 17.65 -16.78 -13.30
N GLN A 552 17.84 -17.98 -13.83
CA GLN A 552 17.84 -19.22 -13.05
C GLN A 552 19.24 -19.70 -12.61
N LYS A 553 20.33 -19.03 -13.00
CA LYS A 553 21.70 -19.50 -12.69
C LYS A 553 22.03 -19.37 -11.20
N PHE A 554 21.54 -18.33 -10.53
CA PHE A 554 21.70 -18.13 -9.10
C PHE A 554 20.68 -17.12 -8.55
N GLY A 555 20.49 -17.15 -7.22
CA GLY A 555 19.68 -16.17 -6.48
C GLY A 555 20.37 -15.68 -5.21
N LYS A 556 19.58 -15.24 -4.22
CA LYS A 556 20.10 -14.70 -2.94
C LYS A 556 21.01 -15.67 -2.20
N GLY A 557 20.87 -16.98 -2.42
CA GLY A 557 21.73 -17.99 -1.79
C GLY A 557 23.20 -17.82 -2.16
N ALA A 558 23.50 -17.65 -3.45
CA ALA A 558 24.87 -17.44 -3.94
C ALA A 558 25.42 -16.07 -3.52
N MET A 559 24.63 -15.01 -3.70
CA MET A 559 25.02 -13.64 -3.32
C MET A 559 25.41 -13.54 -1.84
N LYS A 560 24.65 -14.21 -0.96
CA LYS A 560 24.95 -14.26 0.48
C LYS A 560 26.20 -15.08 0.81
N LYS A 561 26.51 -16.15 0.06
CA LYS A 561 27.78 -16.87 0.22
C LYS A 561 28.97 -15.96 -0.12
N CYS A 562 28.80 -15.06 -1.08
CA CYS A 562 29.78 -14.02 -1.41
C CYS A 562 29.81 -12.85 -0.41
N LYS A 563 29.04 -12.90 0.69
CA LYS A 563 28.90 -11.83 1.70
C LYS A 563 28.40 -10.49 1.14
N VAL A 564 27.66 -10.51 0.03
CA VAL A 564 27.04 -9.31 -0.56
C VAL A 564 25.53 -9.33 -0.30
N SER A 565 24.96 -8.17 0.02
CA SER A 565 23.50 -8.04 0.10
C SER A 565 22.88 -8.31 -1.28
N PRO A 566 21.87 -9.18 -1.40
CA PRO A 566 21.24 -9.47 -2.69
C PRO A 566 20.72 -8.23 -3.43
N ASP A 567 20.22 -7.27 -2.66
CA ASP A 567 19.69 -6.02 -3.16
C ASP A 567 20.81 -5.10 -3.68
N ALA A 568 21.85 -4.87 -2.88
CA ALA A 568 23.03 -4.13 -3.32
C ALA A 568 23.71 -4.79 -4.54
N PHE A 569 23.76 -6.13 -4.60
CA PHE A 569 24.29 -6.86 -5.75
C PHE A 569 23.52 -6.51 -7.04
N VAL A 570 22.19 -6.57 -6.98
CA VAL A 570 21.32 -6.25 -8.11
C VAL A 570 21.49 -4.79 -8.52
N GLN A 571 21.53 -3.86 -7.56
CA GLN A 571 21.73 -2.43 -7.82
C GLN A 571 23.04 -2.14 -8.55
N LEU A 572 24.13 -2.76 -8.11
CA LEU A 572 25.44 -2.62 -8.75
C LEU A 572 25.49 -3.30 -10.12
N ALA A 573 24.79 -4.43 -10.29
CA ALA A 573 24.64 -5.06 -11.60
C ALA A 573 23.88 -4.16 -12.58
N ILE A 574 22.86 -3.44 -12.11
CA ILE A 574 22.12 -2.44 -12.90
C ILE A 574 23.02 -1.28 -13.30
N GLN A 575 23.81 -0.72 -12.36
CA GLN A 575 24.78 0.34 -12.69
C GLN A 575 25.79 -0.12 -13.74
N LEU A 576 26.30 -1.35 -13.59
CA LEU A 576 27.25 -1.94 -14.54
C LEU A 576 26.63 -2.18 -15.92
N ALA A 577 25.42 -2.73 -15.97
CA ALA A 577 24.71 -2.99 -17.22
C ALA A 577 24.44 -1.68 -17.98
N TYR A 578 23.93 -0.67 -17.27
CA TYR A 578 23.65 0.63 -17.88
C TYR A 578 24.92 1.33 -18.36
N TYR A 579 26.01 1.29 -17.60
CA TYR A 579 27.27 1.88 -18.03
C TYR A 579 27.83 1.18 -19.27
N LYS A 580 27.74 -0.16 -19.35
CA LYS A 580 28.17 -0.91 -20.54
C LYS A 580 27.39 -0.51 -21.79
N ASP A 581 26.10 -0.29 -21.66
CA ASP A 581 25.21 0.08 -22.75
C ASP A 581 25.36 1.56 -23.15
N ALA A 582 25.22 2.47 -22.18
CA ALA A 582 25.08 3.90 -22.43
C ALA A 582 26.38 4.71 -22.24
N GLN A 583 27.45 4.08 -21.74
CA GLN A 583 28.77 4.69 -21.47
C GLN A 583 28.72 5.95 -20.58
N LYS A 584 27.72 6.04 -19.70
CA LYS A 584 27.52 7.17 -18.79
C LYS A 584 26.87 6.75 -17.47
N PHE A 585 27.09 7.56 -16.44
CA PHE A 585 26.43 7.40 -15.14
C PHE A 585 25.25 8.35 -15.02
N VAL A 586 24.19 7.85 -14.41
CA VAL A 586 22.90 8.55 -14.36
C VAL A 586 22.26 8.42 -13.01
N GLN A 587 21.45 9.40 -12.65
CA GLN A 587 20.74 9.36 -11.37
C GLN A 587 19.87 8.11 -11.32
N THR A 588 20.00 7.38 -10.22
CA THR A 588 19.26 6.15 -9.98
C THR A 588 18.47 6.28 -8.70
N TYR A 589 17.16 6.14 -8.81
CA TYR A 589 16.21 6.11 -7.71
C TYR A 589 15.94 4.67 -7.33
N GLU A 590 15.99 4.34 -6.05
CA GLU A 590 15.40 3.14 -5.46
C GLU A 590 14.51 3.59 -4.29
N ALA A 591 13.34 2.98 -4.07
CA ALA A 591 12.59 3.30 -2.87
C ALA A 591 12.89 2.38 -1.71
N SER A 592 12.93 3.00 -0.53
CA SER A 592 12.99 2.36 0.76
C SER A 592 11.73 2.73 1.55
N MET A 593 11.14 1.75 2.24
CA MET A 593 9.98 1.99 3.10
C MET A 593 10.35 2.76 4.37
N THR A 594 9.51 3.73 4.76
CA THR A 594 9.61 4.44 6.05
C THR A 594 8.54 3.99 7.05
N ARG A 595 8.00 2.78 6.87
CA ARG A 595 6.95 2.18 7.72
C ARG A 595 7.40 1.90 9.16
N LEU A 596 8.66 2.13 9.50
CA LEU A 596 9.12 2.21 10.90
C LEU A 596 8.54 3.41 11.66
N TYR A 597 7.88 4.34 10.96
CA TYR A 597 7.24 5.53 11.49
C TYR A 597 5.73 5.51 11.25
N GLN A 598 4.98 6.18 12.12
CA GLN A 598 3.55 6.36 11.95
C GLN A 598 3.24 7.07 10.62
N GLY A 599 2.30 6.52 9.85
CA GLY A 599 1.94 7.03 8.52
C GLY A 599 3.09 6.99 7.50
N GLY A 600 4.16 6.23 7.75
CA GLY A 600 5.31 6.13 6.86
C GLY A 600 4.94 5.57 5.48
N ARG A 601 5.42 6.22 4.43
CA ARG A 601 5.33 5.81 3.02
C ARG A 601 6.72 5.34 2.58
N THR A 602 7.40 6.16 1.78
CA THR A 602 8.66 5.84 1.10
C THR A 602 9.68 6.96 1.26
N GLU A 603 10.95 6.62 1.14
CA GLU A 603 12.10 7.51 0.97
C GLU A 603 12.97 6.99 -0.18
N THR A 604 13.83 7.83 -0.73
CA THR A 604 14.70 7.51 -1.85
C THR A 604 16.09 7.08 -1.38
N VAL A 605 16.55 5.96 -1.95
CA VAL A 605 17.95 5.53 -1.97
C VAL A 605 18.52 5.91 -3.34
N ARG A 606 19.60 6.70 -3.33
CA ARG A 606 20.30 7.11 -4.55
C ARG A 606 21.43 6.13 -4.84
N SER A 607 21.14 5.10 -5.63
CA SER A 607 22.03 3.92 -5.79
C SER A 607 23.31 4.20 -6.57
N CYS A 608 23.33 5.20 -7.45
CA CYS A 608 24.55 5.60 -8.15
C CYS A 608 25.41 6.47 -7.23
N THR A 609 26.31 5.85 -6.48
CA THR A 609 27.29 6.53 -5.61
C THR A 609 28.68 6.58 -6.27
N THR A 610 29.60 7.36 -5.70
CA THR A 610 31.01 7.33 -6.12
C THR A 610 31.60 5.92 -6.00
N GLU A 611 31.30 5.18 -4.93
CA GLU A 611 31.77 3.81 -4.75
C GLU A 611 31.20 2.86 -5.82
N ALA A 612 29.94 3.02 -6.21
CA ALA A 612 29.35 2.27 -7.31
C ALA A 612 30.02 2.61 -8.66
N LYS A 613 30.28 3.90 -8.91
CA LYS A 613 31.01 4.39 -10.09
C LYS A 613 32.42 3.79 -10.17
N ASP A 614 33.18 3.84 -9.07
CA ASP A 614 34.52 3.29 -8.97
C ASP A 614 34.52 1.78 -9.26
N PHE A 615 33.58 1.03 -8.66
CA PHE A 615 33.40 -0.39 -8.95
C PHE A 615 33.13 -0.64 -10.44
N VAL A 616 32.17 0.07 -11.04
CA VAL A 616 31.77 -0.13 -12.44
C VAL A 616 32.92 0.15 -13.40
N LEU A 617 33.62 1.27 -13.24
CA LEU A 617 34.74 1.66 -14.10
C LEU A 617 35.88 0.62 -14.06
N ASN A 618 36.21 0.10 -12.88
CA ASN A 618 37.25 -0.91 -12.74
C ASN A 618 36.77 -2.31 -13.17
N MET A 619 35.47 -2.61 -13.04
CA MET A 619 34.90 -3.91 -13.43
C MET A 619 34.94 -4.13 -14.94
N VAL A 620 34.81 -3.06 -15.74
CA VAL A 620 34.88 -3.14 -17.21
C VAL A 620 36.31 -3.21 -17.77
N GLN A 621 37.31 -2.81 -16.99
CA GLN A 621 38.72 -2.85 -17.36
C GLN A 621 39.29 -4.28 -17.28
N SER A 622 40.06 -4.72 -18.27
CA SER A 622 40.62 -6.08 -18.33
C SER A 622 41.89 -6.27 -17.50
N ASP A 623 42.64 -5.19 -17.29
CA ASP A 623 43.92 -5.10 -16.60
C ASP A 623 43.80 -5.03 -15.07
N VAL A 624 42.62 -4.70 -14.53
CA VAL A 624 42.36 -4.72 -13.09
C VAL A 624 42.17 -6.16 -12.59
N ASP A 625 42.94 -6.53 -11.57
CA ASP A 625 42.93 -7.87 -10.98
C ASP A 625 41.60 -8.19 -10.25
N LYS A 626 41.33 -9.49 -10.09
CA LYS A 626 40.07 -9.97 -9.49
C LYS A 626 39.93 -9.55 -8.02
N THR A 627 41.02 -9.47 -7.26
CA THR A 627 41.00 -9.13 -5.83
C THR A 627 40.56 -7.68 -5.65
N THR A 628 41.11 -6.77 -6.47
CA THR A 628 40.71 -5.36 -6.50
C THR A 628 39.24 -5.19 -6.88
N LYS A 629 38.78 -5.88 -7.93
CA LYS A 629 37.35 -5.86 -8.33
C LYS A 629 36.42 -6.33 -7.21
N MET A 630 36.80 -7.40 -6.50
CA MET A 630 36.03 -7.91 -5.36
C MET A 630 35.98 -6.93 -4.19
N ALA A 631 37.11 -6.26 -3.87
CA ALA A 631 37.15 -5.25 -2.82
C ALA A 631 36.26 -4.04 -3.14
N LEU A 632 36.29 -3.56 -4.39
CA LEU A 632 35.44 -2.46 -4.85
C LEU A 632 33.95 -2.84 -4.82
N LEU A 633 33.60 -4.07 -5.23
CA LEU A 633 32.24 -4.59 -5.13
C LEU A 633 31.74 -4.57 -3.67
N GLN A 634 32.56 -5.05 -2.73
CA GLN A 634 32.19 -5.08 -1.31
C GLN A 634 31.98 -3.67 -0.76
N ARG A 635 32.90 -2.74 -1.04
CA ARG A 635 32.79 -1.33 -0.62
C ARG A 635 31.53 -0.66 -1.16
N ALA A 636 31.24 -0.83 -2.45
CA ALA A 636 30.05 -0.28 -3.07
C ALA A 636 28.76 -0.88 -2.49
N ALA A 637 28.77 -2.20 -2.22
CA ALA A 637 27.61 -2.87 -1.63
C ALA A 637 27.35 -2.45 -0.18
N GLU A 638 28.40 -2.24 0.62
CA GLU A 638 28.29 -1.72 1.98
C GLU A 638 27.77 -0.29 2.00
N LYS A 639 28.24 0.57 1.08
CA LYS A 639 27.71 1.93 0.91
C LYS A 639 26.22 1.91 0.60
N HIS A 640 25.79 1.08 -0.36
CA HIS A 640 24.39 0.94 -0.73
C HIS A 640 23.53 0.51 0.47
N GLN A 641 23.97 -0.51 1.23
CA GLN A 641 23.28 -0.96 2.44
C GLN A 641 23.20 0.12 3.53
N ASN A 642 24.23 0.97 3.66
CA ASN A 642 24.19 2.12 4.58
C ASN A 642 23.13 3.14 4.15
N LEU A 643 23.07 3.48 2.85
CA LEU A 643 22.06 4.40 2.32
C LEU A 643 20.64 3.87 2.53
N TYR A 644 20.42 2.57 2.31
CA TYR A 644 19.11 1.96 2.56
C TYR A 644 18.70 2.04 4.04
N ARG A 645 19.65 1.75 4.95
CA ARG A 645 19.43 1.91 6.41
C ARG A 645 19.14 3.35 6.80
N ASP A 646 19.84 4.32 6.21
CA ASP A 646 19.60 5.74 6.46
C ASP A 646 18.21 6.15 5.95
N ALA A 647 17.82 5.76 4.74
CA ALA A 647 16.51 6.05 4.17
C ALA A 647 15.37 5.48 5.04
N MET A 648 15.47 4.21 5.48
CA MET A 648 14.51 3.60 6.41
C MET A 648 14.39 4.36 7.74
N ASN A 649 15.45 5.05 8.17
CA ASN A 649 15.52 5.82 9.40
C ASN A 649 15.16 7.32 9.22
N GLY A 650 14.53 7.68 8.09
CA GLY A 650 14.12 9.06 7.83
C GLY A 650 15.30 10.01 7.65
N LYS A 651 16.47 9.49 7.25
CA LYS A 651 17.68 10.27 6.96
C LYS A 651 17.90 10.46 5.45
N GLY A 652 16.88 10.24 4.63
CA GLY A 652 16.98 10.49 3.19
C GLY A 652 17.01 11.98 2.84
N ILE A 653 17.17 12.25 1.55
CA ILE A 653 17.33 13.59 1.00
C ILE A 653 16.00 14.07 0.41
N ASP A 654 15.39 13.21 -0.40
CA ASP A 654 14.38 13.58 -1.38
C ASP A 654 13.06 14.01 -0.76
N ARG A 655 12.53 13.27 0.23
CA ARG A 655 11.27 13.67 0.90
C ARG A 655 11.41 14.97 1.67
N HIS A 656 12.58 15.23 2.25
CA HIS A 656 12.82 16.47 2.96
C HIS A 656 12.88 17.67 2.01
N LEU A 657 13.65 17.59 0.92
CA LEU A 657 13.70 18.65 -0.10
C LEU A 657 12.33 18.89 -0.75
N PHE A 658 11.58 17.82 -1.03
CA PHE A 658 10.20 17.92 -1.51
C PHE A 658 9.30 18.68 -0.54
N ALA A 659 9.34 18.36 0.75
CA ALA A 659 8.54 19.04 1.76
C ALA A 659 8.93 20.53 1.90
N LEU A 660 10.23 20.84 1.86
CA LEU A 660 10.72 22.23 1.84
C LEU A 660 10.22 22.98 0.60
N TYR A 661 10.23 22.34 -0.57
CA TYR A 661 9.69 22.92 -1.80
C TYR A 661 8.20 23.21 -1.72
N VAL A 662 7.41 22.27 -1.20
CA VAL A 662 5.96 22.45 -0.99
C VAL A 662 5.69 23.60 -0.02
N ALA A 663 6.42 23.68 1.09
CA ALA A 663 6.32 24.79 2.04
C ALA A 663 6.69 26.13 1.39
N CYS A 664 7.76 26.15 0.59
CA CYS A 664 8.21 27.34 -0.14
C CYS A 664 7.12 27.87 -1.08
N LYS A 665 6.54 26.98 -1.91
CA LYS A 665 5.42 27.33 -2.80
C LYS A 665 4.19 27.80 -2.02
N GLY A 666 3.84 27.12 -0.92
CA GLY A 666 2.69 27.47 -0.09
C GLY A 666 2.79 28.83 0.59
N LEU A 667 4.00 29.30 0.89
CA LEU A 667 4.26 30.63 1.48
C LEU A 667 4.32 31.76 0.43
N GLY A 668 4.10 31.46 -0.85
CA GLY A 668 4.15 32.47 -1.91
C GLY A 668 5.56 32.97 -2.22
N TYR A 669 6.60 32.29 -1.71
CA TYR A 669 7.97 32.61 -2.13
C TYR A 669 8.12 32.23 -3.60
N CYS A 670 8.18 33.25 -4.44
CA CYS A 670 8.47 33.11 -5.86
C CYS A 670 9.97 32.82 -6.03
N TRP A 671 10.40 31.61 -5.68
CA TRP A 671 11.74 31.14 -6.01
C TRP A 671 12.03 31.27 -7.52
N MET A 672 10.98 31.32 -8.34
CA MET A 672 11.07 31.52 -9.79
C MET A 672 11.41 32.94 -10.23
N GLN A 673 11.09 34.03 -9.50
CA GLN A 673 11.39 35.39 -10.01
C GLN A 673 12.85 35.83 -9.80
N ALA A 674 13.54 35.27 -8.80
CA ALA A 674 14.98 35.49 -8.63
C ALA A 674 15.84 34.50 -9.44
N LEU A 675 15.29 33.33 -9.81
CA LEU A 675 16.01 32.26 -10.54
C LEU A 675 15.66 32.17 -12.04
N ALA A 676 14.56 32.79 -12.52
CA ALA A 676 14.17 32.76 -13.94
C ALA A 676 14.87 33.81 -14.81
N ASN A 677 15.49 34.84 -14.21
CA ASN A 677 16.20 35.89 -14.95
C ASN A 677 17.70 35.59 -15.15
N ASP A 678 18.22 34.51 -14.57
CA ASP A 678 19.62 34.09 -14.71
C ASP A 678 19.72 32.72 -15.38
N SER A 679 20.13 32.72 -16.64
CA SER A 679 20.26 31.52 -17.50
C SER A 679 21.23 30.46 -16.96
N SER A 680 22.08 30.80 -15.99
CA SER A 680 22.97 29.85 -15.30
C SER A 680 22.23 29.01 -14.24
N LEU A 681 21.15 29.55 -13.67
CA LEU A 681 20.38 28.99 -12.56
C LEU A 681 19.04 28.39 -12.95
N CYS A 682 18.62 28.48 -14.20
CA CYS A 682 17.58 27.61 -14.78
C CYS A 682 17.87 26.10 -14.56
N ARG A 683 19.11 25.73 -14.17
CA ARG A 683 19.52 24.39 -13.72
C ARG A 683 18.89 23.93 -12.38
N PHE A 684 18.27 24.81 -11.59
CA PHE A 684 17.88 24.53 -10.20
C PHE A 684 16.43 24.10 -9.97
N SER A 685 15.60 24.04 -11.01
CA SER A 685 14.24 23.54 -10.84
C SER A 685 14.27 22.05 -10.50
N ILE A 686 13.65 21.65 -9.37
CA ILE A 686 13.29 20.25 -9.10
C ILE A 686 12.54 19.63 -10.30
N ALA A 687 11.87 20.46 -11.11
CA ALA A 687 11.21 20.07 -12.36
C ALA A 687 12.07 20.22 -13.65
N ASP A 688 13.23 20.90 -13.63
CA ASP A 688 14.13 21.12 -14.79
C ASP A 688 15.55 20.55 -14.58
N TRP A 689 15.69 19.50 -13.78
CA TRP A 689 16.75 18.51 -13.96
C TRP A 689 16.70 17.85 -15.37
N ARG A 690 15.82 18.31 -16.28
CA ARG A 690 15.22 17.60 -17.42
C ARG A 690 16.02 17.60 -18.72
N CYS A 691 17.12 18.36 -18.86
CA CYS A 691 17.63 18.64 -20.22
C CYS A 691 19.03 18.14 -20.63
N ARG A 692 19.84 17.42 -19.83
CA ARG A 692 21.12 16.87 -20.34
C ARG A 692 21.60 15.50 -19.84
N PHE A 693 20.87 14.84 -18.95
CA PHE A 693 21.33 13.58 -18.37
C PHE A 693 20.24 12.54 -18.59
N ALA A 694 20.57 11.50 -19.35
CA ALA A 694 19.72 10.30 -19.38
C ALA A 694 19.53 9.83 -17.95
N ARG A 695 18.39 9.23 -17.64
CA ARG A 695 18.05 8.81 -16.27
C ARG A 695 17.77 7.32 -16.29
N LEU A 696 18.22 6.58 -15.29
CA LEU A 696 17.89 5.18 -15.11
C LEU A 696 17.08 5.11 -13.82
N TYR A 697 15.78 4.89 -13.93
CA TYR A 697 14.93 4.78 -12.76
C TYR A 697 14.88 3.31 -12.35
N LEU A 698 14.99 3.02 -11.05
CA LEU A 698 14.72 1.69 -10.56
C LEU A 698 13.46 1.76 -9.75
N THR A 699 12.35 1.35 -10.38
CA THR A 699 11.19 0.71 -9.76
C THR A 699 10.09 0.41 -10.74
N LEU A 700 9.07 -0.32 -10.30
CA LEU A 700 7.90 -0.70 -11.09
C LEU A 700 7.01 0.52 -11.41
N PHE A 701 7.59 1.58 -11.96
CA PHE A 701 6.95 2.80 -12.46
C PHE A 701 7.81 3.32 -13.59
N LEU A 702 7.22 3.99 -14.57
CA LEU A 702 7.84 4.20 -15.87
C LEU A 702 8.54 5.55 -16.03
N CYS A 703 9.59 5.49 -16.84
CA CYS A 703 10.34 6.57 -17.48
C CYS A 703 9.50 7.84 -17.78
N GLU A 704 9.72 8.92 -17.01
CA GLU A 704 9.02 10.22 -17.17
C GLU A 704 9.66 11.15 -18.22
N THR A 705 10.71 10.70 -18.91
CA THR A 705 11.49 11.50 -19.88
C THR A 705 11.91 10.65 -21.07
N SER A 706 11.99 11.20 -22.28
CA SER A 706 12.15 10.49 -23.57
C SER A 706 13.35 9.52 -23.73
N PHE A 707 14.17 9.28 -22.69
CA PHE A 707 15.28 8.31 -22.66
C PHE A 707 15.52 7.78 -21.24
N SER A 708 14.70 6.84 -20.74
CA SER A 708 14.93 6.19 -19.44
C SER A 708 14.44 4.75 -19.40
N TYR A 709 15.02 3.98 -18.48
CA TYR A 709 14.57 2.63 -18.16
C TYR A 709 13.99 2.59 -16.75
N SER A 710 13.14 1.60 -16.54
CA SER A 710 12.60 1.21 -15.25
C SER A 710 12.91 -0.26 -15.02
N VAL A 711 13.51 -0.61 -13.89
CA VAL A 711 13.81 -2.02 -13.56
C VAL A 711 13.12 -2.43 -12.25
N CYS A 712 12.60 -3.66 -12.22
CA CYS A 712 12.05 -4.29 -11.03
C CYS A 712 12.63 -5.69 -10.90
N VAL A 713 13.12 -6.06 -9.70
CA VAL A 713 13.79 -7.34 -9.49
C VAL A 713 13.25 -8.04 -8.25
N LEU A 714 12.86 -9.30 -8.42
CA LEU A 714 12.56 -10.21 -7.32
C LEU A 714 13.70 -11.22 -7.17
N VAL A 715 14.34 -11.27 -6.01
CA VAL A 715 15.43 -12.21 -5.74
C VAL A 715 14.96 -13.40 -4.90
N CYS A 716 14.82 -14.55 -5.56
CA CYS A 716 14.50 -15.84 -4.94
C CYS A 716 15.76 -16.54 -4.41
N VAL A 717 15.62 -17.69 -3.75
CA VAL A 717 16.76 -18.46 -3.18
C VAL A 717 17.76 -18.85 -4.27
N SER A 718 17.25 -19.41 -5.36
CA SER A 718 18.01 -19.99 -6.48
C SER A 718 17.92 -19.21 -7.79
N ALA A 719 17.01 -18.24 -7.91
CA ALA A 719 16.77 -17.48 -9.12
C ALA A 719 16.56 -15.98 -8.84
N CYS A 720 16.59 -15.16 -9.87
CA CYS A 720 16.19 -13.76 -9.87
C CYS A 720 15.23 -13.52 -11.03
N VAL A 721 14.07 -12.92 -10.79
CA VAL A 721 13.19 -12.46 -11.87
C VAL A 721 13.39 -10.97 -12.05
N VAL A 722 13.77 -10.54 -13.26
CA VAL A 722 14.09 -9.15 -13.61
C VAL A 722 13.09 -8.67 -14.65
N HIS A 723 12.35 -7.62 -14.33
CA HIS A 723 11.46 -6.91 -15.24
C HIS A 723 12.16 -5.61 -15.66
N LEU A 724 12.49 -5.47 -16.93
CA LEU A 724 13.09 -4.28 -17.54
C LEU A 724 12.04 -3.62 -18.43
N ILE A 725 11.75 -2.35 -18.17
CA ILE A 725 10.78 -1.57 -18.92
C ILE A 725 11.48 -0.36 -19.54
N HIS A 726 11.18 -0.08 -20.81
CA HIS A 726 11.68 1.05 -21.57
C HIS A 726 10.52 1.74 -22.29
N LEU A 727 10.42 3.06 -22.19
CA LEU A 727 9.47 3.87 -22.97
C LEU A 727 10.22 4.63 -24.05
N ILE A 728 9.72 4.61 -25.28
CA ILE A 728 10.41 5.20 -26.45
C ILE A 728 10.04 6.69 -26.60
N HIS A 729 8.78 7.08 -26.40
CA HIS A 729 8.31 8.46 -26.61
C HIS A 729 7.23 8.93 -25.60
N VAL A 730 7.65 9.54 -24.49
CA VAL A 730 6.70 10.31 -23.66
C VAL A 730 6.59 11.78 -24.12
N PHE A 731 5.45 12.11 -24.74
CA PHE A 731 4.97 13.49 -24.91
C PHE A 731 4.27 13.96 -23.61
N ASN A 732 5.02 14.48 -22.63
CA ASN A 732 4.46 15.40 -21.63
C ASN A 732 5.55 16.14 -20.85
N LYS A 733 5.59 17.47 -21.03
CA LYS A 733 6.52 18.40 -20.35
C LYS A 733 6.13 18.73 -18.90
N GLU A 734 5.23 17.99 -18.26
CA GLU A 734 4.72 18.34 -16.93
C GLU A 734 5.26 17.47 -15.80
N MET A 735 5.50 18.12 -14.68
CA MET A 735 6.22 17.70 -13.47
C MET A 735 5.61 16.46 -12.81
N PHE A 736 6.28 15.30 -12.83
CA PHE A 736 5.80 14.10 -12.14
C PHE A 736 6.95 13.44 -11.34
N MET A 737 6.58 12.75 -10.26
CA MET A 737 7.47 11.96 -9.39
C MET A 737 6.67 10.79 -8.80
N ASN A 738 6.53 9.66 -9.50
CA ASN A 738 5.87 8.46 -8.97
C ASN A 738 6.80 7.25 -8.97
N TRP A 739 7.32 6.81 -7.81
CA TRP A 739 8.33 5.72 -7.79
C TRP A 739 8.40 4.91 -6.46
N THR A 740 8.29 3.56 -6.50
CA THR A 740 8.50 2.67 -5.32
C THR A 740 9.08 1.27 -5.61
N CYS A 741 10.12 0.84 -4.88
CA CYS A 741 10.76 -0.50 -4.89
C CYS A 741 10.38 -1.23 -3.64
N ILE A 742 10.25 -2.53 -3.79
CA ILE A 742 9.95 -3.44 -2.70
C ILE A 742 11.07 -4.42 -2.64
N GLN A 743 11.95 -4.18 -1.71
CA GLN A 743 12.63 -5.28 -1.06
C GLN A 743 11.62 -5.92 -0.10
N PHE A 744 11.23 -7.17 -0.35
CA PHE A 744 10.50 -7.95 0.65
C PHE A 744 11.46 -8.26 1.80
N PRO A 745 11.25 -7.71 3.02
CA PRO A 745 11.87 -8.31 4.20
C PRO A 745 11.34 -9.74 4.29
N ARG A 746 12.17 -10.68 4.75
CA ARG A 746 11.74 -12.07 5.05
C ARG A 746 10.37 -12.08 5.77
N LEU A 747 9.29 -12.26 5.02
CA LEU A 747 7.92 -12.45 5.51
C LEU A 747 7.54 -13.94 5.54
N HIS A 748 8.52 -14.84 5.41
CA HIS A 748 8.42 -16.30 5.56
C HIS A 748 7.89 -16.79 6.93
N VAL A 749 7.48 -15.91 7.85
CA VAL A 749 7.16 -16.28 9.24
C VAL A 749 5.78 -16.93 9.38
N VAL A 750 4.83 -16.69 8.48
CA VAL A 750 3.52 -17.37 8.56
C VAL A 750 3.58 -18.78 7.97
N ALA A 751 4.45 -19.00 6.97
CA ALA A 751 4.62 -20.30 6.33
C ALA A 751 5.49 -21.28 7.17
N GLU A 752 6.55 -20.80 7.83
CA GLU A 752 7.49 -21.70 8.55
C GLU A 752 6.88 -22.46 9.74
N ARG A 753 5.84 -21.92 10.40
CA ARG A 753 5.19 -22.61 11.54
C ARG A 753 4.18 -23.67 11.13
N GLY A 754 3.60 -23.59 9.94
CA GLY A 754 2.73 -24.64 9.39
C GLY A 754 3.50 -25.72 8.62
N LEU A 755 4.53 -25.31 7.86
CA LEU A 755 5.33 -26.22 7.02
C LEU A 755 6.23 -27.17 7.82
N ARG A 756 6.77 -26.76 8.99
CA ARG A 756 7.58 -27.68 9.81
C ARG A 756 6.80 -28.85 10.41
N THR A 757 5.49 -28.69 10.61
CA THR A 757 4.67 -29.74 11.24
C THR A 757 4.09 -30.73 10.22
N GLN A 758 4.01 -30.36 8.93
CA GLN A 758 3.44 -31.24 7.88
C GLN A 758 4.48 -31.83 6.92
N LEU A 759 5.66 -31.19 6.72
CA LEU A 759 6.73 -31.81 5.93
C LEU A 759 7.44 -32.95 6.66
N VAL A 760 7.34 -33.02 7.99
CA VAL A 760 7.88 -34.16 8.78
C VAL A 760 6.95 -35.39 8.68
N SER A 761 5.68 -35.23 8.29
CA SER A 761 4.75 -36.37 8.14
C SER A 761 4.63 -36.89 6.69
N SER A 762 5.42 -36.36 5.76
CA SER A 762 5.42 -36.78 4.33
C SER A 762 6.82 -37.16 3.83
N CYS A 763 7.79 -37.28 4.73
CA CYS A 763 9.11 -37.89 4.49
C CYS A 763 9.49 -38.95 5.54
N LEU A 764 8.48 -39.51 6.21
CA LEU A 764 8.47 -40.81 6.89
C LEU A 764 7.23 -41.56 6.39
#